data_AF-A0A8J4SHA4-F1
#
_entry.id   AF-A0A8J4SHA4-F1
#
_cell.length_a   1.000
_cell.length_b   1.000
_cell.length_c   1.000
_cell.angle_alpha   90.00
_cell.angle_beta   90.00
_cell.angle_gamma   90.00
#
_symmetry.space_group_name_H-M   'P 1'
#
loop_
_entity.id
_entity.type
_entity.pdbx_description
1 polymer ?
#
loop_
_entity_poly.entity_id
_entity_poly.type
_entity_poly.pdbx_seq_one_letter_code
_entity_poly.pdbx_strand_id
1 'polypeptide(L)'
;MCRVDVQMPDGSSEQAVLKKGQFILLDAWVPHRLLVKDGVPCRMLNVEFGVAKSDPGQPSIRQLALEEEEVHAFLTQDSPYLVLPDPEEVYHIMKSLVLELDQRGLMEQGRSSAPMRIIPPEERSYHRESRDLKSPEQGTLVRTLFIQLLVRVARLRGEINRSTLDQTELYVKRTIEFMHHNMDRNIQMKDIAAAVNLHPGYLHRIFRQHTKRTPTDYLTMLRMEKAKMLLQQTNIPISEISDYVGELCMSFKVAFIGAGSIGFTRGLLRDLLAVPEFNNIEVAFCDINQHNLDMVTELCQRDIRENGLNIQIQPTTDRRAALKDAKYVLCTIRVGGLEAFATDVDIPLKYGVDQCVGDTLCAGGIMYGQRGIAEILDICKDIREQSLPDVLLLNYSNPMAMLTWACNKYGGVRTIGLCHGTWYIKASHEGKDLTGDLLEAFEKHPEYSRTEKVRIDMLRRFGYYSTESNGHLSEYVPWYRKRPEEIKEWIDLDSWINGETGGYLRVCTEEKRGGEHGSYIIEGLETGRVYRGHFNTVNNGVISNLPDDAIIEAPGYVDRNGISMPYVGDLPLGPAAVCNAFMMDPLVGAVCNPKEIWQMVDEMLVAQAEWLPQYGDAIAAAEARLAAGNLIPTKEYEGAARLKVKTVEEMQQDRDAANKNAGESDKGKDREKVQQ
;
A
#
# COMPACT_ATOMS: atom_id res chain seq x y z
N MET A 1 -14.84 31.41 38.78
CA MET A 1 -15.50 32.51 38.05
C MET A 1 -14.55 33.68 38.06
N CYS A 2 -14.21 34.22 36.89
CA CYS A 2 -13.23 35.29 36.71
C CYS A 2 -13.99 36.59 36.40
N ARG A 3 -13.76 37.64 37.20
CA ARG A 3 -14.41 38.95 37.05
C ARG A 3 -13.34 40.03 36.87
N VAL A 4 -13.62 41.02 36.04
CA VAL A 4 -12.77 42.20 35.86
C VAL A 4 -13.64 43.43 36.09
N ASP A 5 -13.35 44.18 37.14
CA ASP A 5 -13.93 45.50 37.34
C ASP A 5 -13.11 46.51 36.53
N VAL A 6 -13.76 47.29 35.68
CA VAL A 6 -13.12 48.24 34.75
C VAL A 6 -13.62 49.64 35.06
N GLN A 7 -12.70 50.57 35.33
CA GLN A 7 -13.05 51.96 35.55
C GLN A 7 -13.18 52.69 34.22
N MET A 8 -14.36 53.23 33.96
CA MET A 8 -14.67 53.96 32.74
C MET A 8 -14.11 55.39 32.76
N PRO A 9 -13.88 56.01 31.58
CA PRO A 9 -13.38 57.38 31.49
C PRO A 9 -14.26 58.42 32.20
N ASP A 10 -15.55 58.14 32.36
CA ASP A 10 -16.53 59.01 33.05
C ASP A 10 -16.52 58.84 34.59
N GLY A 11 -15.64 58.00 35.12
CA GLY A 11 -15.51 57.69 36.55
C GLY A 11 -16.46 56.60 37.04
N SER A 12 -17.33 56.04 36.18
CA SER A 12 -18.15 54.88 36.53
C SER A 12 -17.32 53.58 36.53
N SER A 13 -17.85 52.51 37.14
CA SER A 13 -17.20 51.20 37.20
C SER A 13 -18.11 50.17 36.55
N GLU A 14 -17.63 49.53 35.49
CA GLU A 14 -18.32 48.41 34.84
C GLU A 14 -17.70 47.07 35.25
N GLN A 15 -18.52 46.01 35.21
CA GLN A 15 -18.07 44.65 35.55
C GLN A 15 -18.15 43.73 34.35
N ALA A 16 -16.99 43.23 33.91
CA ALA A 16 -16.88 42.18 32.91
C ALA A 16 -16.77 40.80 33.58
N VAL A 17 -17.77 39.93 33.37
CA VAL A 17 -17.74 38.54 33.86
C VAL A 17 -17.28 37.62 32.74
N LEU A 18 -16.11 37.00 32.90
CA LEU A 18 -15.55 36.09 31.92
C LEU A 18 -16.05 34.65 32.13
N LYS A 19 -16.61 34.06 31.07
CA LYS A 19 -16.93 32.64 30.98
C LYS A 19 -15.71 31.84 30.49
N LYS A 20 -15.77 30.51 30.60
CA LYS A 20 -14.76 29.62 30.04
C LYS A 20 -14.68 29.82 28.52
N GLY A 21 -13.46 29.94 27.97
CA GLY A 21 -13.25 30.21 26.54
C GLY A 21 -13.54 31.66 26.14
N GLN A 22 -13.39 32.62 27.04
CA GLN A 22 -13.44 34.05 26.74
C GLN A 22 -12.17 34.74 27.20
N PHE A 23 -11.80 35.81 26.50
CA PHE A 23 -10.72 36.70 26.87
C PHE A 23 -11.20 38.15 26.90
N ILE A 24 -10.44 39.00 27.60
CA ILE A 24 -10.68 40.43 27.67
C ILE A 24 -9.49 41.17 27.05
N LEU A 25 -9.78 42.16 26.23
CA LEU A 25 -8.81 43.16 25.76
C LEU A 25 -9.12 44.46 26.49
N LEU A 26 -8.08 45.10 26.99
CA LEU A 26 -8.16 46.34 27.77
C LEU A 26 -7.20 47.33 27.13
N ASP A 27 -7.62 48.58 26.99
CA ASP A 27 -6.69 49.64 26.65
C ASP A 27 -5.71 49.86 27.81
N ALA A 28 -4.43 50.08 27.47
CA ALA A 28 -3.31 50.04 28.43
C ALA A 28 -3.45 51.01 29.62
N TRP A 29 -4.26 52.06 29.49
CA TRP A 29 -4.45 53.11 30.50
C TRP A 29 -5.76 53.00 31.26
N VAL A 30 -6.54 51.95 31.03
CA VAL A 30 -7.82 51.74 31.70
C VAL A 30 -7.59 51.07 33.06
N PRO A 31 -7.90 51.75 34.18
CA PRO A 31 -7.75 51.16 35.50
C PRO A 31 -8.70 49.97 35.65
N HIS A 32 -8.19 48.82 36.07
CA HIS A 32 -8.99 47.61 36.21
C HIS A 32 -8.54 46.74 37.37
N ARG A 33 -9.46 45.93 37.89
CA ARG A 33 -9.23 44.99 38.98
C ARG A 33 -9.75 43.61 38.63
N LEU A 34 -8.86 42.65 38.54
CA LEU A 34 -9.19 41.24 38.41
C LEU A 34 -9.61 40.66 39.77
N LEU A 35 -10.74 39.96 39.80
CA LEU A 35 -11.27 39.23 40.95
C LEU A 35 -11.47 37.75 40.57
N VAL A 36 -10.73 36.87 41.25
CA VAL A 36 -10.85 35.40 41.10
C VAL A 36 -11.40 34.83 42.40
N LYS A 37 -12.39 33.94 42.30
CA LYS A 37 -12.98 33.27 43.47
C LYS A 37 -11.97 32.32 44.13
N ASP A 38 -11.86 32.38 45.45
CA ASP A 38 -11.01 31.49 46.25
C ASP A 38 -11.28 30.01 45.96
N GLY A 39 -10.21 29.22 45.91
CA GLY A 39 -10.24 27.78 45.64
C GLY A 39 -10.42 27.38 44.17
N VAL A 40 -10.51 28.33 43.23
CA VAL A 40 -10.62 28.03 41.78
C VAL A 40 -9.27 28.24 41.09
N PRO A 41 -8.65 27.21 40.48
CA PRO A 41 -7.41 27.40 39.73
C PRO A 41 -7.64 28.29 38.52
N CYS A 42 -6.86 29.36 38.39
CA CYS A 42 -6.89 30.29 37.26
C CYS A 42 -5.48 30.41 36.67
N ARG A 43 -5.33 30.12 35.37
CA ARG A 43 -4.10 30.37 34.61
C ARG A 43 -4.34 31.59 33.73
N MET A 44 -3.42 32.56 33.77
CA MET A 44 -3.52 33.82 33.03
C MET A 44 -2.28 34.01 32.18
N LEU A 45 -2.50 34.37 30.91
CA LEU A 45 -1.48 34.92 30.03
C LEU A 45 -1.77 36.41 29.89
N ASN A 46 -0.80 37.26 30.21
CA ASN A 46 -0.91 38.71 30.05
C ASN A 46 0.20 39.17 29.09
N VAL A 47 -0.18 39.91 28.05
CA VAL A 47 0.76 40.50 27.08
C VAL A 47 0.35 41.93 26.83
N GLU A 48 1.30 42.85 27.01
CA GLU A 48 1.13 44.27 26.76
C GLU A 48 1.89 44.67 25.48
N PHE A 49 1.25 45.45 24.62
CA PHE A 49 1.85 45.91 23.36
C PHE A 49 1.91 47.43 23.32
N GLY A 50 3.04 47.95 22.84
CA GLY A 50 3.22 49.36 22.52
C GLY A 50 3.41 49.56 21.01
N VAL A 51 3.07 50.76 20.52
CA VAL A 51 3.30 51.14 19.11
C VAL A 51 4.59 51.95 19.01
N ALA A 52 5.47 51.59 18.07
CA ALA A 52 6.71 52.30 17.77
C ALA A 52 6.79 52.68 16.28
N LYS A 53 7.74 53.55 15.90
CA LYS A 53 8.00 53.85 14.48
C LYS A 53 8.49 52.59 13.76
N SER A 54 7.94 52.33 12.57
CA SER A 54 8.25 51.15 11.78
C SER A 54 9.58 51.30 11.02
N ASP A 55 10.35 50.22 10.94
CA ASP A 55 11.54 50.11 10.09
C ASP A 55 11.14 50.04 8.60
N PRO A 56 11.99 50.50 7.65
CA PRO A 56 11.72 50.40 6.22
C PRO A 56 11.54 48.94 5.76
N GLY A 57 10.48 48.66 4.98
CA GLY A 57 10.23 47.35 4.38
C GLY A 57 9.23 46.45 5.12
N GLN A 58 8.57 46.95 6.17
CA GLN A 58 7.54 46.20 6.91
C GLN A 58 6.18 46.92 6.86
N PRO A 59 5.05 46.17 6.80
CA PRO A 59 3.73 46.79 6.79
C PRO A 59 3.44 47.43 8.14
N SER A 60 3.10 48.71 8.12
CA SER A 60 2.64 49.42 9.33
C SER A 60 1.23 48.96 9.73
N ILE A 61 0.86 49.14 11.00
CA ILE A 61 -0.54 48.89 11.46
C ILE A 61 -1.53 49.71 10.62
N ARG A 62 -1.16 50.91 10.19
CA ARG A 62 -1.96 51.75 9.30
C ARG A 62 -2.16 51.12 7.92
N GLN A 63 -1.14 50.45 7.38
CA GLN A 63 -1.23 49.75 6.11
C GLN A 63 -2.13 48.52 6.23
N LEU A 64 -1.98 47.73 7.31
CA LEU A 64 -2.86 46.60 7.59
C LEU A 64 -4.33 47.03 7.71
N ALA A 65 -4.59 48.17 8.35
CA ALA A 65 -5.93 48.74 8.44
C ALA A 65 -6.49 49.26 7.10
N LEU A 66 -5.65 49.57 6.11
CA LEU A 66 -6.11 49.94 4.76
C LEU A 66 -6.42 48.71 3.91
N GLU A 67 -5.77 47.58 4.19
CA GLU A 67 -5.91 46.34 3.44
C GLU A 67 -7.02 45.43 3.99
N GLU A 68 -7.29 45.45 5.30
CA GLU A 68 -8.33 44.63 5.95
C GLU A 68 -9.36 45.50 6.69
N GLU A 69 -10.61 45.47 6.23
CA GLU A 69 -11.73 46.28 6.78
C GLU A 69 -12.02 45.93 8.25
N GLU A 70 -11.96 44.66 8.62
CA GLU A 70 -12.16 44.23 10.00
C GLU A 70 -11.10 44.81 10.95
N VAL A 71 -9.84 44.93 10.48
CA VAL A 71 -8.74 45.52 11.26
C VAL A 71 -8.95 47.03 11.40
N HIS A 72 -9.40 47.71 10.35
CA HIS A 72 -9.79 49.11 10.43
C HIS A 72 -10.87 49.34 11.49
N ALA A 73 -11.97 48.59 11.40
CA ALA A 73 -13.11 48.71 12.31
C ALA A 73 -12.72 48.41 13.76
N PHE A 74 -11.83 47.44 13.98
CA PHE A 74 -11.31 47.13 15.30
C PHE A 74 -10.46 48.27 15.89
N LEU A 75 -9.57 48.87 15.09
CA LEU A 75 -8.66 49.93 15.54
C LEU A 75 -9.35 51.29 15.74
N THR A 76 -10.45 51.55 15.06
CA THR A 76 -11.22 52.81 15.20
C THR A 76 -12.33 52.72 16.26
N GLN A 77 -12.36 51.65 17.06
CA GLN A 77 -13.40 51.43 18.06
C GLN A 77 -13.21 52.34 19.28
N ASP A 78 -14.30 52.97 19.73
CA ASP A 78 -14.34 53.84 20.91
C ASP A 78 -14.88 53.07 22.13
N SER A 79 -14.14 52.04 22.59
CA SER A 79 -14.51 51.27 23.80
C SER A 79 -13.26 50.93 24.61
N PRO A 80 -13.25 51.20 25.92
CA PRO A 80 -12.08 51.00 26.78
C PRO A 80 -11.74 49.52 27.02
N TYR A 81 -12.67 48.61 26.74
CA TYR A 81 -12.44 47.17 26.79
C TYR A 81 -13.33 46.40 25.81
N LEU A 82 -12.96 45.14 25.56
CA LEU A 82 -13.70 44.17 24.74
C LEU A 82 -13.66 42.80 25.39
N VAL A 83 -14.82 42.12 25.47
CA VAL A 83 -14.90 40.70 25.85
C VAL A 83 -15.29 39.89 24.63
N LEU A 84 -14.44 38.95 24.25
CA LEU A 84 -14.61 38.13 23.04
C LEU A 84 -14.56 36.63 23.40
N PRO A 85 -15.33 35.77 22.70
CA PRO A 85 -15.14 34.33 22.77
C PRO A 85 -13.84 33.95 22.05
N ASP A 86 -13.17 32.92 22.56
CA ASP A 86 -12.00 32.29 21.94
C ASP A 86 -12.30 30.82 21.66
N PRO A 87 -12.43 30.39 20.40
CA PRO A 87 -12.55 28.98 20.01
C PRO A 87 -11.21 28.22 20.11
N GLU A 88 -10.34 28.60 21.05
CA GLU A 88 -8.96 28.11 21.27
C GLU A 88 -7.90 28.62 20.27
N GLU A 89 -8.23 29.56 19.37
CA GLU A 89 -7.27 30.08 18.39
C GLU A 89 -6.42 31.23 18.95
N VAL A 90 -7.04 32.18 19.65
CA VAL A 90 -6.37 33.33 20.26
C VAL A 90 -5.43 32.86 21.37
N TYR A 91 -5.89 31.91 22.20
CA TYR A 91 -5.08 31.28 23.23
C TYR A 91 -3.82 30.62 22.68
N HIS A 92 -3.90 29.89 21.57
CA HIS A 92 -2.70 29.27 20.96
C HIS A 92 -1.72 30.30 20.42
N ILE A 93 -2.21 31.35 19.75
CA ILE A 93 -1.35 32.44 19.27
C ILE A 93 -0.69 33.17 20.45
N MET A 94 -1.46 33.52 21.49
CA MET A 94 -0.93 34.16 22.70
C MET A 94 0.06 33.26 23.44
N LYS A 95 -0.20 31.96 23.54
CA LYS A 95 0.72 31.00 24.15
C LYS A 95 2.03 30.92 23.39
N SER A 96 1.99 30.80 22.06
CA SER A 96 3.19 30.81 21.22
C SER A 96 3.97 32.11 21.35
N LEU A 97 3.26 33.24 21.39
CA LEU A 97 3.86 34.56 21.58
C LEU A 97 4.54 34.69 22.94
N VAL A 98 3.88 34.27 24.02
CA VAL A 98 4.46 34.28 25.38
C VAL A 98 5.67 33.36 25.47
N LEU A 99 5.60 32.16 24.90
CA LEU A 99 6.74 31.23 24.86
C LEU A 99 7.93 31.82 24.10
N GLU A 100 7.69 32.45 22.97
CA GLU A 100 8.73 33.09 22.15
C GLU A 100 9.36 34.29 22.86
N LEU A 101 8.56 35.06 23.61
CA LEU A 101 9.06 36.10 24.49
C LEU A 101 9.90 35.47 25.63
N ASP A 102 9.40 34.44 26.31
CA ASP A 102 10.04 33.86 27.51
C ASP A 102 11.35 33.09 27.27
N GLN A 103 11.59 32.54 26.07
CA GLN A 103 12.80 31.74 25.76
C GLN A 103 14.15 32.42 26.13
N ARG A 104 14.23 33.75 26.24
CA ARG A 104 15.44 34.45 26.72
C ARG A 104 15.45 34.88 28.19
N GLY A 105 14.32 34.84 28.91
CA GLY A 105 14.34 35.05 30.37
C GLY A 105 15.18 34.01 31.11
N LEU A 106 15.33 32.82 30.51
CA LEU A 106 16.14 31.70 30.99
C LEU A 106 17.62 31.75 30.56
N MET A 107 17.99 32.55 29.55
CA MET A 107 19.38 32.65 29.07
C MET A 107 20.13 33.87 29.62
N GLU A 108 19.44 34.97 29.97
CA GLU A 108 20.09 36.19 30.49
C GLU A 108 20.32 36.18 32.02
N GLN A 109 19.78 35.21 32.75
CA GLN A 109 20.12 34.99 34.16
C GLN A 109 20.56 33.55 34.38
N GLY A 110 21.88 33.33 34.50
CA GLY A 110 22.47 32.07 34.95
C GLY A 110 22.13 31.75 36.41
N ARG A 111 20.85 31.51 36.72
CA ARG A 111 20.38 31.04 38.02
C ARG A 111 19.37 29.91 37.84
N SER A 112 19.62 28.86 38.62
CA SER A 112 18.75 27.71 38.89
C SER A 112 17.26 28.09 38.91
N SER A 113 16.45 27.21 38.31
CA SER A 113 14.99 27.26 38.29
C SER A 113 14.41 27.45 39.70
N ALA A 114 14.11 28.70 40.06
CA ALA A 114 13.26 29.00 41.19
C ALA A 114 11.80 29.06 40.70
N PRO A 115 10.83 28.53 41.47
CA PRO A 115 9.42 28.62 41.12
C PRO A 115 8.97 30.09 41.07
N MET A 116 8.05 30.39 40.15
CA MET A 116 7.40 31.70 39.96
C MET A 116 7.12 32.39 41.31
N ARG A 117 7.80 33.50 41.56
CA ARG A 117 7.57 34.35 42.73
C ARG A 117 6.49 35.39 42.41
N ILE A 118 5.60 35.66 43.36
CA ILE A 118 4.67 36.80 43.30
C ILE A 118 5.49 38.09 43.34
N ILE A 119 5.45 38.88 42.28
CA ILE A 119 6.16 40.16 42.18
C ILE A 119 5.43 41.22 43.03
N PRO A 120 6.07 41.81 44.06
CA PRO A 120 5.49 42.86 44.88
C PRO A 120 5.08 44.10 44.06
N PRO A 121 4.06 44.87 44.48
CA PRO A 121 3.58 46.06 43.76
C PRO A 121 4.70 47.07 43.43
N GLU A 122 5.67 47.21 44.34
CA GLU A 122 6.82 48.10 44.21
C GLU A 122 7.77 47.71 43.05
N GLU A 123 7.84 46.41 42.72
CA GLU A 123 8.75 45.85 41.70
C GLU A 123 8.09 45.75 40.31
N ARG A 124 6.77 45.95 40.22
CA ARG A 124 6.03 45.90 38.93
C ARG A 124 6.44 47.00 37.96
N SER A 125 6.92 48.14 38.46
CA SER A 125 7.40 49.25 37.63
C SER A 125 8.76 48.96 36.99
N TYR A 126 9.61 48.16 37.63
CA TYR A 126 10.94 47.79 37.15
C TYR A 126 10.92 46.69 36.07
N HIS A 127 9.84 45.89 35.98
CA HIS A 127 9.64 44.93 34.89
C HIS A 127 9.07 45.56 33.60
N ARG A 128 8.89 46.89 33.55
CA ARG A 128 8.54 47.66 32.35
C ARG A 128 9.76 48.02 31.49
N GLU A 129 10.84 47.24 31.54
CA GLU A 129 11.86 47.37 30.50
C GLU A 129 11.28 46.81 29.20
N SER A 130 11.04 47.70 28.24
CA SER A 130 10.85 47.36 26.82
C SER A 130 11.83 46.24 26.47
N ARG A 131 11.34 45.03 26.16
CA ARG A 131 12.20 44.02 25.56
C ARG A 131 12.50 44.50 24.15
N ASP A 132 13.55 45.30 24.00
CA ASP A 132 14.06 45.71 22.69
C ASP A 132 14.35 44.44 21.88
N LEU A 133 13.61 44.25 20.79
CA LEU A 133 13.78 43.16 19.84
C LEU A 133 15.13 43.36 19.10
N LYS A 134 16.25 43.03 19.76
CA LYS A 134 17.60 43.34 19.27
C LYS A 134 18.09 42.42 18.14
N SER A 135 17.40 41.32 17.81
CA SER A 135 17.75 40.44 16.68
C SER A 135 16.71 40.51 15.55
N PRO A 136 17.13 40.56 14.26
CA PRO A 136 16.22 40.68 13.12
C PRO A 136 15.24 39.49 12.96
N GLU A 137 15.70 38.27 13.24
CA GLU A 137 14.91 37.04 13.05
C GLU A 137 13.83 36.86 14.12
N GLN A 138 14.15 37.11 15.40
CA GLN A 138 13.18 37.02 16.50
C GLN A 138 12.15 38.15 16.43
N GLY A 139 12.59 39.36 16.04
CA GLY A 139 11.70 40.47 15.76
C GLY A 139 10.67 40.12 14.69
N THR A 140 11.05 39.33 13.69
CA THR A 140 10.15 38.92 12.60
C THR A 140 9.09 37.93 13.08
N LEU A 141 9.46 36.90 13.85
CA LEU A 141 8.49 35.89 14.34
C LEU A 141 7.51 36.49 15.36
N VAL A 142 7.99 37.28 16.33
CA VAL A 142 7.14 37.97 17.31
C VAL A 142 6.20 38.96 16.62
N ARG A 143 6.69 39.73 15.63
CA ARG A 143 5.85 40.65 14.83
C ARG A 143 4.82 39.88 13.99
N THR A 144 5.19 38.73 13.43
CA THR A 144 4.27 37.87 12.65
C THR A 144 3.15 37.32 13.54
N LEU A 145 3.49 36.77 14.70
CA LEU A 145 2.52 36.28 15.68
C LEU A 145 1.62 37.42 16.20
N PHE A 146 2.15 38.64 16.35
CA PHE A 146 1.37 39.81 16.71
C PHE A 146 0.38 40.22 15.61
N ILE A 147 0.82 40.28 14.36
CA ILE A 147 -0.07 40.59 13.22
C ILE A 147 -1.16 39.51 13.12
N GLN A 148 -0.80 38.24 13.26
CA GLN A 148 -1.74 37.13 13.28
C GLN A 148 -2.77 37.27 14.41
N LEU A 149 -2.33 37.64 15.62
CA LEU A 149 -3.20 37.92 16.76
C LEU A 149 -4.17 39.08 16.44
N LEU A 150 -3.65 40.20 15.93
CA LEU A 150 -4.43 41.40 15.60
C LEU A 150 -5.52 41.09 14.55
N VAL A 151 -5.16 40.44 13.45
CA VAL A 151 -6.10 40.05 12.39
C VAL A 151 -7.15 39.09 12.93
N ARG A 152 -6.76 38.11 13.78
CA ARG A 152 -7.72 37.15 14.30
C ARG A 152 -8.72 37.79 15.26
N VAL A 153 -8.27 38.66 16.16
CA VAL A 153 -9.13 39.43 17.06
C VAL A 153 -10.10 40.31 16.27
N ALA A 154 -9.61 41.01 15.25
CA ALA A 154 -10.43 41.84 14.38
C ALA A 154 -11.53 41.03 13.67
N ARG A 155 -11.18 39.84 13.14
CA ARG A 155 -12.16 38.93 12.52
C ARG A 155 -13.18 38.39 13.51
N LEU A 156 -12.76 37.97 14.71
CA LEU A 156 -13.69 37.52 15.76
C LEU A 156 -14.71 38.62 16.12
N ARG A 157 -14.27 39.88 16.13
CA ARG A 157 -15.17 41.03 16.33
C ARG A 157 -16.14 41.19 15.16
N GLY A 158 -15.65 41.12 13.92
CA GLY A 158 -16.48 41.15 12.71
C GLY A 158 -17.51 40.02 12.66
N GLU A 159 -17.12 38.83 13.12
CA GLU A 159 -18.00 37.66 13.23
C GLU A 159 -19.14 37.88 14.24
N ILE A 160 -18.90 38.60 15.34
CA ILE A 160 -19.95 38.94 16.32
C ILE A 160 -20.93 39.99 15.78
N ASN A 161 -20.47 40.87 14.89
CA ASN A 161 -21.29 41.94 14.31
C ASN A 161 -22.10 41.52 13.08
N ARG A 162 -21.77 40.41 12.41
CA ARG A 162 -22.56 39.86 11.30
C ARG A 162 -23.79 39.14 11.83
N SER A 163 -24.93 39.31 11.16
CA SER A 163 -26.16 38.61 11.53
C SER A 163 -25.92 37.08 11.47
N THR A 164 -26.47 36.34 12.43
CA THR A 164 -26.29 34.88 12.47
C THR A 164 -26.84 34.18 11.23
N LEU A 165 -27.81 34.82 10.56
CA LEU A 165 -28.44 34.36 9.31
C LEU A 165 -27.50 34.50 8.09
N ASP A 166 -26.79 35.62 7.96
CA ASP A 166 -25.84 35.86 6.84
C ASP A 166 -24.65 34.89 6.87
N GLN A 167 -24.15 34.57 8.07
CA GLN A 167 -23.02 33.65 8.21
C GLN A 167 -23.39 32.23 7.82
N THR A 168 -24.54 31.73 8.28
CA THR A 168 -25.00 30.38 7.94
C THR A 168 -25.25 30.24 6.44
N GLU A 169 -25.79 31.27 5.78
CA GLU A 169 -26.02 31.25 4.35
C GLU A 169 -24.71 31.19 3.55
N LEU A 170 -23.70 31.96 3.95
CA LEU A 170 -22.39 31.95 3.31
C LEU A 170 -21.70 30.58 3.41
N TYR A 171 -21.75 29.94 4.58
CA TYR A 171 -21.17 28.60 4.75
C TYR A 171 -21.90 27.55 3.92
N VAL A 172 -23.23 27.62 3.84
CA VAL A 172 -24.02 26.70 3.02
C VAL A 172 -23.71 26.91 1.53
N LYS A 173 -23.60 28.16 1.07
CA LYS A 173 -23.23 28.47 -0.32
C LYS A 173 -21.86 27.91 -0.68
N ARG A 174 -20.83 28.14 0.15
CA ARG A 174 -19.49 27.58 -0.06
C ARG A 174 -19.48 26.06 -0.04
N THR A 175 -20.31 25.46 0.79
CA THR A 175 -20.48 24.00 0.85
C THR A 175 -21.05 23.46 -0.46
N ILE A 176 -22.08 24.10 -1.01
CA ILE A 176 -22.67 23.75 -2.30
C ILE A 176 -21.64 23.91 -3.43
N GLU A 177 -20.91 25.03 -3.46
CA GLU A 177 -19.85 25.27 -4.45
C GLU A 177 -18.76 24.18 -4.40
N PHE A 178 -18.29 23.83 -3.20
CA PHE A 178 -17.32 22.74 -3.03
C PHE A 178 -17.84 21.40 -3.55
N MET A 179 -19.09 21.06 -3.25
CA MET A 179 -19.73 19.84 -3.74
C MET A 179 -19.79 19.82 -5.27
N HIS A 180 -20.20 20.92 -5.92
CA HIS A 180 -20.24 21.00 -7.38
C HIS A 180 -18.88 20.76 -8.04
N HIS A 181 -17.81 21.32 -7.48
CA HIS A 181 -16.46 21.18 -8.04
C HIS A 181 -15.82 19.81 -7.81
N ASN A 182 -16.36 19.01 -6.87
CA ASN A 182 -15.76 17.73 -6.45
C ASN A 182 -16.75 16.56 -6.51
N MET A 183 -17.87 16.71 -7.24
CA MET A 183 -18.95 15.73 -7.26
C MET A 183 -18.57 14.40 -7.95
N ASP A 184 -17.57 14.42 -8.82
CA ASP A 184 -16.94 13.28 -9.50
C ASP A 184 -16.03 12.45 -8.56
N ARG A 185 -15.71 12.97 -7.37
CA ARG A 185 -14.83 12.31 -6.39
C ARG A 185 -15.62 11.74 -5.22
N ASN A 186 -15.06 10.75 -4.54
CA ASN A 186 -15.59 10.24 -3.28
C ASN A 186 -15.26 11.21 -2.12
N ILE A 187 -16.09 12.25 -1.94
CA ILE A 187 -15.97 13.24 -0.87
C ILE A 187 -16.81 12.85 0.35
N GLN A 188 -16.21 12.95 1.54
CA GLN A 188 -16.87 12.64 2.81
C GLN A 188 -17.22 13.93 3.59
N MET A 189 -18.10 13.81 4.58
CA MET A 189 -18.53 14.96 5.39
C MET A 189 -17.35 15.68 6.07
N LYS A 190 -16.31 14.94 6.45
CA LYS A 190 -15.07 15.51 7.02
C LYS A 190 -14.34 16.42 6.03
N ASP A 191 -14.33 16.07 4.75
CA ASP A 191 -13.61 16.80 3.69
C ASP A 191 -14.34 18.10 3.36
N ILE A 192 -15.68 18.01 3.27
CA ILE A 192 -16.57 19.16 3.07
C ILE A 192 -16.46 20.12 4.25
N ALA A 193 -16.47 19.61 5.48
CA ALA A 193 -16.37 20.40 6.69
C ALA A 193 -15.00 21.10 6.82
N ALA A 194 -13.91 20.41 6.47
CA ALA A 194 -12.57 21.00 6.39
C ALA A 194 -12.51 22.12 5.34
N ALA A 195 -13.12 21.94 4.17
CA ALA A 195 -13.10 22.93 3.09
C ALA A 195 -13.78 24.27 3.46
N VAL A 196 -14.73 24.24 4.39
CA VAL A 196 -15.40 25.45 4.92
C VAL A 196 -14.97 25.82 6.34
N ASN A 197 -13.93 25.17 6.88
CA ASN A 197 -13.38 25.36 8.22
C ASN A 197 -14.43 25.26 9.34
N LEU A 198 -15.32 24.26 9.26
CA LEU A 198 -16.35 24.01 10.28
C LEU A 198 -16.24 22.60 10.86
N HIS A 199 -16.77 22.43 12.07
CA HIS A 199 -16.95 21.10 12.64
C HIS A 199 -18.05 20.32 11.88
N PRO A 200 -17.85 19.03 11.54
CA PRO A 200 -18.80 18.24 10.72
C PRO A 200 -20.24 18.26 11.24
N GLY A 201 -20.43 18.09 12.56
CA GLY A 201 -21.76 18.10 13.17
C GLY A 201 -22.49 19.45 13.08
N TYR A 202 -21.74 20.56 13.14
CA TYR A 202 -22.33 21.90 13.00
C TYR A 202 -22.73 22.17 11.55
N LEU A 203 -21.85 21.86 10.60
CA LEU A 203 -22.12 22.01 9.18
C LEU A 203 -23.34 21.18 8.75
N HIS A 204 -23.43 19.93 9.22
CA HIS A 204 -24.57 19.05 8.93
C HIS A 204 -25.90 19.68 9.34
N ARG A 205 -25.95 20.30 10.53
CA ARG A 205 -27.15 20.95 11.07
C ARG A 205 -27.54 22.18 10.27
N ILE A 206 -26.61 23.10 10.02
CA ILE A 206 -26.92 24.35 9.30
C ILE A 206 -27.28 24.09 7.84
N PHE A 207 -26.61 23.12 7.19
CA PHE A 207 -26.88 22.73 5.82
C PHE A 207 -28.29 22.15 5.68
N ARG A 208 -28.71 21.28 6.62
CA ARG A 208 -30.07 20.73 6.65
C ARG A 208 -31.13 21.80 6.95
N GLN A 209 -30.83 22.77 7.80
CA GLN A 209 -31.77 23.86 8.10
C GLN A 209 -32.07 24.71 6.86
N HIS A 210 -31.03 25.02 6.07
CA HIS A 210 -31.15 25.82 4.84
C HIS A 210 -31.68 25.02 3.64
N THR A 211 -31.08 23.87 3.32
CA THR A 211 -31.40 23.10 2.10
C THR A 211 -32.53 22.10 2.27
N LYS A 212 -32.99 21.87 3.51
CA LYS A 212 -33.93 20.80 3.90
C LYS A 212 -33.44 19.38 3.62
N ARG A 213 -32.19 19.20 3.17
CA ARG A 213 -31.56 17.91 2.85
C ARG A 213 -30.28 17.74 3.63
N THR A 214 -29.81 16.51 3.82
CA THR A 214 -28.46 16.30 4.33
C THR A 214 -27.43 16.64 3.24
N PRO A 215 -26.19 17.02 3.59
CA PRO A 215 -25.08 17.14 2.64
C PRO A 215 -24.94 15.94 1.70
N THR A 216 -25.10 14.72 2.23
CA THR A 216 -25.03 13.47 1.45
C THR A 216 -26.18 13.38 0.45
N ASP A 217 -27.42 13.59 0.88
CA ASP A 217 -28.59 13.54 -0.02
C ASP A 217 -28.52 14.62 -1.11
N TYR A 218 -27.96 15.78 -0.77
CA TYR A 218 -27.78 16.88 -1.71
C TYR A 218 -26.72 16.54 -2.76
N LEU A 219 -25.59 15.95 -2.35
CA LEU A 219 -24.56 15.48 -3.27
C LEU A 219 -25.08 14.39 -4.21
N THR A 220 -25.83 13.41 -3.70
CA THR A 220 -26.49 12.39 -4.54
C THR A 220 -27.43 13.04 -5.55
N MET A 221 -28.21 14.03 -5.14
CA MET A 221 -29.08 14.77 -6.07
C MET A 221 -28.28 15.48 -7.17
N LEU A 222 -27.20 16.18 -6.83
CA LEU A 222 -26.32 16.84 -7.81
C LEU A 222 -25.77 15.83 -8.83
N ARG A 223 -25.30 14.68 -8.34
CA ARG A 223 -24.79 13.59 -9.18
C ARG A 223 -25.87 13.06 -10.14
N MET A 224 -27.10 12.89 -9.65
CA MET A 224 -28.24 12.47 -10.49
C MET A 224 -28.63 13.52 -11.52
N GLU A 225 -28.56 14.81 -11.21
CA GLU A 225 -28.81 15.87 -12.20
C GLU A 225 -27.73 15.90 -13.29
N LYS A 226 -26.46 15.74 -12.93
CA LYS A 226 -25.38 15.60 -13.91
C LYS A 226 -25.53 14.34 -14.76
N ALA A 227 -25.91 13.20 -14.16
CA ALA A 227 -26.18 11.97 -14.91
C ALA A 227 -27.29 12.18 -15.95
N LYS A 228 -28.40 12.82 -15.56
CA LYS A 228 -29.50 13.18 -16.48
C LYS A 228 -29.01 14.10 -17.60
N MET A 229 -28.21 15.12 -17.29
CA MET A 229 -27.63 16.02 -18.28
C MET A 229 -26.75 15.26 -19.28
N LEU A 230 -25.84 14.41 -18.81
CA LEU A 230 -24.95 13.63 -19.66
C LEU A 230 -25.74 12.68 -20.56
N LEU A 231 -26.77 12.00 -20.04
CA LEU A 231 -27.67 11.14 -20.82
C LEU A 231 -28.47 11.91 -21.89
N GLN A 232 -28.82 13.17 -21.64
CA GLN A 232 -29.64 13.96 -22.56
C GLN A 232 -28.83 14.74 -23.60
N GLN A 233 -27.60 15.14 -23.26
CA GLN A 233 -26.83 16.10 -24.04
C GLN A 233 -25.57 15.52 -24.68
N THR A 234 -25.22 14.27 -24.37
CA THR A 234 -24.00 13.63 -24.87
C THR A 234 -24.28 12.21 -25.36
N ASN A 235 -23.37 11.66 -26.16
CA ASN A 235 -23.39 10.27 -26.60
C ASN A 235 -22.44 9.39 -25.76
N ILE A 236 -22.15 9.78 -24.52
CA ILE A 236 -21.31 8.99 -23.61
C ILE A 236 -22.02 7.67 -23.29
N PRO A 237 -21.34 6.51 -23.39
CA PRO A 237 -21.92 5.22 -23.00
C PRO A 237 -22.42 5.26 -21.55
N ILE A 238 -23.59 4.66 -21.29
CA ILE A 238 -24.22 4.67 -19.96
C ILE A 238 -23.27 4.13 -18.87
N SER A 239 -22.42 3.16 -19.21
CA SER A 239 -21.39 2.57 -18.35
C SER A 239 -20.29 3.56 -17.91
N GLU A 240 -20.02 4.61 -18.69
CA GLU A 240 -19.00 5.62 -18.36
C GLU A 240 -19.59 6.79 -17.57
N ILE A 241 -20.92 6.96 -17.60
CA ILE A 241 -21.58 8.08 -16.90
C ILE A 241 -21.37 8.00 -15.38
N SER A 242 -21.29 6.78 -14.82
CA SER A 242 -20.97 6.55 -13.39
C SER A 242 -19.65 7.20 -12.98
N ASP A 243 -18.64 7.17 -13.85
CA ASP A 243 -17.33 7.76 -13.59
C ASP A 243 -17.40 9.28 -13.49
N TYR A 244 -18.28 9.91 -14.29
CA TYR A 244 -18.50 11.36 -14.27
C TYR A 244 -19.38 11.84 -13.12
N VAL A 245 -20.08 10.93 -12.42
CA VAL A 245 -21.02 11.25 -11.33
C VAL A 245 -20.66 10.62 -9.99
N GLY A 246 -19.46 10.04 -9.86
CA GLY A 246 -18.84 9.72 -8.56
C GLY A 246 -19.48 8.57 -7.77
N GLU A 247 -20.39 7.80 -8.36
CA GLU A 247 -20.78 6.48 -7.85
C GLU A 247 -19.89 5.44 -8.53
N LEU A 248 -18.80 5.06 -7.86
CA LEU A 248 -17.89 4.00 -8.29
C LEU A 248 -18.52 2.63 -7.99
N CYS A 249 -19.64 2.33 -8.66
CA CYS A 249 -20.05 0.96 -8.90
C CYS A 249 -19.32 0.52 -10.16
N MET A 250 -18.15 -0.08 -10.00
CA MET A 250 -17.40 -0.56 -11.15
C MET A 250 -17.92 -1.91 -11.60
N SER A 251 -18.08 -2.04 -12.91
CA SER A 251 -18.45 -3.29 -13.55
C SER A 251 -17.38 -3.60 -14.59
N PHE A 252 -16.59 -4.63 -14.31
CA PHE A 252 -15.60 -5.20 -15.22
C PHE A 252 -15.52 -6.70 -14.97
N LYS A 253 -14.97 -7.44 -15.94
CA LYS A 253 -14.82 -8.89 -15.85
C LYS A 253 -13.37 -9.28 -15.54
N VAL A 254 -13.22 -10.17 -14.57
CA VAL A 254 -11.96 -10.84 -14.21
C VAL A 254 -12.07 -12.32 -14.57
N ALA A 255 -11.17 -12.78 -15.44
CA ALA A 255 -11.08 -14.19 -15.83
C ALA A 255 -9.90 -14.86 -15.12
N PHE A 256 -10.14 -16.00 -14.47
CA PHE A 256 -9.13 -16.85 -13.86
C PHE A 256 -8.85 -18.04 -14.78
N ILE A 257 -7.64 -18.15 -15.31
CA ILE A 257 -7.19 -19.28 -16.16
C ILE A 257 -6.28 -20.17 -15.33
N GLY A 258 -6.65 -21.44 -15.14
CA GLY A 258 -6.04 -22.33 -14.15
C GLY A 258 -6.69 -22.19 -12.77
N ALA A 259 -7.99 -21.89 -12.74
CA ALA A 259 -8.74 -21.62 -11.51
C ALA A 259 -8.76 -22.81 -10.53
N GLY A 260 -8.52 -24.03 -11.01
CA GLY A 260 -8.43 -25.24 -10.20
C GLY A 260 -7.26 -25.26 -9.21
N SER A 261 -6.39 -24.25 -9.21
CA SER A 261 -5.46 -23.97 -8.10
C SER A 261 -6.21 -23.45 -6.86
N ILE A 262 -6.93 -24.34 -6.18
CA ILE A 262 -7.96 -24.02 -5.17
C ILE A 262 -7.50 -22.96 -4.15
N GLY A 263 -6.36 -23.17 -3.50
CA GLY A 263 -5.87 -22.25 -2.47
C GLY A 263 -5.53 -20.87 -3.03
N PHE A 264 -4.88 -20.83 -4.19
CA PHE A 264 -4.44 -19.59 -4.82
C PHE A 264 -5.62 -18.79 -5.38
N THR A 265 -6.49 -19.44 -6.15
CA THR A 265 -7.70 -18.85 -6.72
C THR A 265 -8.61 -18.28 -5.65
N ARG A 266 -8.87 -19.04 -4.57
CA ARG A 266 -9.69 -18.58 -3.45
C ARG A 266 -9.06 -17.37 -2.75
N GLY A 267 -7.74 -17.39 -2.54
CA GLY A 267 -7.00 -16.27 -1.94
C GLY A 267 -7.09 -14.99 -2.77
N LEU A 268 -6.85 -15.08 -4.08
CA LEU A 268 -6.92 -13.95 -5.00
C LEU A 268 -8.34 -13.38 -5.11
N LEU A 269 -9.36 -14.24 -5.26
CA LEU A 269 -10.74 -13.79 -5.33
C LEU A 269 -11.15 -13.10 -4.03
N ARG A 270 -10.80 -13.67 -2.86
CA ARG A 270 -11.03 -13.03 -1.56
C ARG A 270 -10.41 -11.63 -1.52
N ASP A 271 -9.18 -11.49 -1.99
CA ASP A 271 -8.47 -10.20 -1.92
C ASP A 271 -9.08 -9.15 -2.84
N LEU A 272 -9.63 -9.56 -3.99
CA LEU A 272 -10.43 -8.69 -4.87
C LEU A 272 -11.74 -8.27 -4.21
N LEU A 273 -12.49 -9.23 -3.64
CA LEU A 273 -13.80 -8.95 -3.02
C LEU A 273 -13.70 -8.23 -1.68
N ALA A 274 -12.51 -8.12 -1.10
CA ALA A 274 -12.25 -7.25 0.04
C ALA A 274 -12.30 -5.75 -0.32
N VAL A 275 -12.29 -5.40 -1.61
CA VAL A 275 -12.40 -4.04 -2.12
C VAL A 275 -13.90 -3.70 -2.33
N PRO A 276 -14.50 -2.79 -1.55
CA PRO A 276 -15.95 -2.54 -1.63
C PRO A 276 -16.45 -2.07 -3.00
N GLU A 277 -15.61 -1.37 -3.76
CA GLU A 277 -15.91 -0.93 -5.13
C GLU A 277 -16.05 -2.07 -6.13
N PHE A 278 -15.58 -3.28 -5.79
CA PHE A 278 -15.57 -4.46 -6.66
C PHE A 278 -16.76 -5.41 -6.43
N ASN A 279 -17.74 -5.01 -5.62
CA ASN A 279 -18.88 -5.86 -5.27
C ASN A 279 -19.82 -6.21 -6.45
N ASN A 280 -19.62 -5.59 -7.62
CA ASN A 280 -20.42 -5.79 -8.85
C ASN A 280 -19.58 -6.23 -10.06
N ILE A 281 -18.37 -6.79 -9.83
CA ILE A 281 -17.55 -7.35 -10.90
C ILE A 281 -18.12 -8.68 -11.41
N GLU A 282 -17.80 -9.02 -12.65
CA GLU A 282 -18.03 -10.34 -13.21
C GLU A 282 -16.79 -11.23 -12.98
N VAL A 283 -17.01 -12.48 -12.58
CA VAL A 283 -15.93 -13.43 -12.29
C VAL A 283 -16.14 -14.69 -13.14
N ALA A 284 -15.16 -15.01 -13.98
CA ALA A 284 -15.14 -16.26 -14.75
C ALA A 284 -13.99 -17.16 -14.30
N PHE A 285 -14.29 -18.42 -14.04
CA PHE A 285 -13.30 -19.44 -13.69
C PHE A 285 -13.14 -20.40 -14.87
N CYS A 286 -11.90 -20.63 -15.26
CA CYS A 286 -11.53 -21.59 -16.28
C CYS A 286 -10.49 -22.56 -15.74
N ASP A 287 -10.76 -23.85 -15.90
CA ASP A 287 -9.78 -24.92 -15.72
C ASP A 287 -10.09 -26.08 -16.67
N ILE A 288 -9.07 -26.85 -17.02
CA ILE A 288 -9.23 -28.06 -17.83
C ILE A 288 -9.74 -29.23 -16.99
N ASN A 289 -9.52 -29.21 -15.67
CA ASN A 289 -9.97 -30.22 -14.74
C ASN A 289 -11.33 -29.84 -14.14
N GLN A 290 -12.39 -30.48 -14.62
CA GLN A 290 -13.77 -30.22 -14.16
C GLN A 290 -13.93 -30.43 -12.65
N HIS A 291 -13.29 -31.44 -12.06
CA HIS A 291 -13.42 -31.71 -10.63
C HIS A 291 -12.84 -30.57 -9.77
N ASN A 292 -11.64 -30.08 -10.13
CA ASN A 292 -11.02 -28.97 -9.41
C ASN A 292 -11.79 -27.66 -9.63
N LEU A 293 -12.31 -27.44 -10.85
CA LEU A 293 -13.16 -26.30 -11.19
C LEU A 293 -14.45 -26.29 -10.35
N ASP A 294 -15.16 -27.40 -10.28
CA ASP A 294 -16.39 -27.52 -9.48
C ASP A 294 -16.11 -27.22 -8.00
N MET A 295 -15.03 -27.79 -7.46
CA MET A 295 -14.66 -27.62 -6.06
C MET A 295 -14.32 -26.17 -5.71
N VAL A 296 -13.46 -25.51 -6.51
CA VAL A 296 -13.07 -24.12 -6.25
C VAL A 296 -14.25 -23.17 -6.43
N THR A 297 -15.11 -23.42 -7.42
CA THR A 297 -16.33 -22.65 -7.64
C THR A 297 -17.29 -22.78 -6.47
N GLU A 298 -17.55 -23.99 -5.96
CA GLU A 298 -18.44 -24.19 -4.82
C GLU A 298 -17.95 -23.46 -3.57
N LEU A 299 -16.65 -23.59 -3.25
CA LEU A 299 -16.02 -22.93 -2.11
C LEU A 299 -16.11 -21.41 -2.22
N CYS A 300 -15.71 -20.85 -3.36
CA CYS A 300 -15.73 -19.40 -3.59
C CYS A 300 -17.16 -18.85 -3.63
N GLN A 301 -18.11 -19.56 -4.27
CA GLN A 301 -19.50 -19.13 -4.35
C GLN A 301 -20.19 -19.17 -2.97
N ARG A 302 -19.77 -20.09 -2.09
CA ARG A 302 -20.18 -20.09 -0.69
C ARG A 302 -19.65 -18.86 0.05
N ASP A 303 -18.36 -18.55 -0.08
CA ASP A 303 -17.76 -17.36 0.53
C ASP A 303 -18.49 -16.07 0.09
N ILE A 304 -18.77 -15.92 -1.21
CA ILE A 304 -19.52 -14.78 -1.78
C ILE A 304 -20.90 -14.65 -1.13
N ARG A 305 -21.65 -15.76 -1.03
CA ARG A 305 -23.02 -15.77 -0.46
C ARG A 305 -23.01 -15.44 1.04
N GLU A 306 -22.07 -16.02 1.80
CA GLU A 306 -21.93 -15.76 3.24
C GLU A 306 -21.58 -14.29 3.52
N ASN A 307 -20.90 -13.61 2.59
CA ASN A 307 -20.58 -12.17 2.69
C ASN A 307 -21.66 -11.26 2.09
N GLY A 308 -22.81 -11.80 1.65
CA GLY A 308 -23.94 -11.00 1.15
C GLY A 308 -23.69 -10.31 -0.20
N LEU A 309 -22.71 -10.78 -0.98
CA LEU A 309 -22.38 -10.25 -2.30
C LEU A 309 -23.27 -10.90 -3.39
N ASN A 310 -23.70 -10.11 -4.36
CA ASN A 310 -24.54 -10.57 -5.47
C ASN A 310 -23.71 -10.88 -6.73
N ILE A 311 -22.64 -11.67 -6.56
CA ILE A 311 -21.76 -12.10 -7.66
C ILE A 311 -22.04 -13.58 -7.96
N GLN A 312 -22.20 -13.91 -9.22
CA GLN A 312 -22.29 -15.30 -9.69
C GLN A 312 -21.03 -15.63 -10.46
N ILE A 313 -20.28 -16.63 -9.99
CA ILE A 313 -19.11 -17.14 -10.68
C ILE A 313 -19.57 -17.87 -11.95
N GLN A 314 -18.91 -17.61 -13.07
CA GLN A 314 -19.12 -18.27 -14.35
C GLN A 314 -18.03 -19.35 -14.54
N PRO A 315 -18.22 -20.60 -14.06
CA PRO A 315 -17.28 -21.68 -14.31
C PRO A 315 -17.43 -22.21 -15.75
N THR A 316 -16.32 -22.50 -16.41
CA THR A 316 -16.32 -23.11 -17.73
C THR A 316 -14.99 -23.85 -17.97
N THR A 317 -15.03 -24.93 -18.76
CA THR A 317 -13.81 -25.56 -19.31
C THR A 317 -13.42 -24.95 -20.66
N ASP A 318 -14.29 -24.12 -21.25
CA ASP A 318 -14.00 -23.34 -22.45
C ASP A 318 -13.30 -22.03 -22.08
N ARG A 319 -11.99 -21.98 -22.31
CA ARG A 319 -11.13 -20.82 -22.09
C ARG A 319 -11.61 -19.58 -22.84
N ARG A 320 -12.08 -19.70 -24.08
CA ARG A 320 -12.50 -18.55 -24.88
C ARG A 320 -13.75 -17.91 -24.29
N ALA A 321 -14.69 -18.72 -23.81
CA ALA A 321 -15.87 -18.24 -23.09
C ALA A 321 -15.49 -17.50 -21.78
N ALA A 322 -14.51 -18.01 -21.03
CA ALA A 322 -14.01 -17.33 -19.82
C ALA A 322 -13.38 -15.97 -20.15
N LEU A 323 -12.58 -15.89 -21.21
CA LEU A 323 -11.84 -14.69 -21.62
C LEU A 323 -12.69 -13.61 -22.28
N LYS A 324 -13.89 -13.96 -22.77
CA LYS A 324 -14.78 -13.03 -23.46
C LYS A 324 -15.06 -11.80 -22.60
N ASP A 325 -14.79 -10.60 -23.12
CA ASP A 325 -15.00 -9.29 -22.49
C ASP A 325 -14.21 -9.09 -21.17
N ALA A 326 -13.19 -9.91 -20.90
CA ALA A 326 -12.34 -9.76 -19.72
C ALA A 326 -11.48 -8.48 -19.81
N LYS A 327 -11.45 -7.71 -18.72
CA LYS A 327 -10.51 -6.57 -18.53
C LYS A 327 -9.23 -7.02 -17.84
N TYR A 328 -9.35 -8.01 -16.96
CA TYR A 328 -8.23 -8.60 -16.23
C TYR A 328 -8.22 -10.11 -16.40
N VAL A 329 -7.05 -10.67 -16.65
CA VAL A 329 -6.84 -12.12 -16.72
C VAL A 329 -5.80 -12.49 -15.67
N LEU A 330 -6.16 -13.39 -14.76
CA LEU A 330 -5.29 -13.98 -13.76
C LEU A 330 -4.91 -15.38 -14.23
N CYS A 331 -3.62 -15.63 -14.51
CA CYS A 331 -3.16 -16.91 -15.03
C CYS A 331 -2.31 -17.67 -14.01
N THR A 332 -2.77 -18.87 -13.64
CA THR A 332 -2.22 -19.72 -12.57
C THR A 332 -2.08 -21.17 -13.03
N ILE A 333 -1.90 -21.39 -14.33
CA ILE A 333 -1.74 -22.72 -14.94
C ILE A 333 -0.43 -23.40 -14.52
N ARG A 334 -0.44 -24.74 -14.52
CA ARG A 334 0.75 -25.59 -14.45
C ARG A 334 0.68 -26.65 -15.55
N VAL A 335 1.35 -26.41 -16.67
CA VAL A 335 1.31 -27.30 -17.83
C VAL A 335 2.03 -28.61 -17.53
N GLY A 336 1.29 -29.73 -17.64
CA GLY A 336 1.77 -31.08 -17.34
C GLY A 336 1.61 -31.52 -15.89
N GLY A 337 1.00 -30.69 -15.02
CA GLY A 337 0.63 -31.12 -13.67
C GLY A 337 1.81 -31.56 -12.80
N LEU A 338 1.58 -32.55 -11.94
CA LEU A 338 2.62 -33.13 -11.09
C LEU A 338 3.39 -34.23 -11.83
N GLU A 339 2.79 -34.83 -12.84
CA GLU A 339 3.32 -35.92 -13.65
C GLU A 339 4.52 -35.45 -14.47
N ALA A 340 4.37 -34.37 -15.23
CA ALA A 340 5.49 -33.78 -15.98
C ALA A 340 6.57 -33.24 -15.03
N PHE A 341 6.13 -32.62 -13.94
CA PHE A 341 7.03 -32.07 -12.92
C PHE A 341 7.92 -33.13 -12.29
N ALA A 342 7.40 -34.34 -12.05
CA ALA A 342 8.21 -35.45 -11.57
C ALA A 342 9.34 -35.77 -12.56
N THR A 343 9.08 -35.76 -13.87
CA THR A 343 10.12 -35.98 -14.88
C THR A 343 11.13 -34.83 -14.97
N ASP A 344 10.68 -33.60 -14.74
CA ASP A 344 11.53 -32.41 -14.70
C ASP A 344 12.61 -32.54 -13.62
N VAL A 345 12.30 -33.22 -12.50
CA VAL A 345 13.23 -33.44 -11.38
C VAL A 345 14.00 -34.75 -11.54
N ASP A 346 13.31 -35.84 -11.89
CA ASP A 346 13.86 -37.18 -11.79
C ASP A 346 14.84 -37.52 -12.91
N ILE A 347 14.62 -37.00 -14.12
CA ILE A 347 15.51 -37.27 -15.26
C ILE A 347 16.85 -36.57 -15.07
N PRO A 348 16.93 -35.26 -14.75
CA PRO A 348 18.21 -34.60 -14.49
C PRO A 348 19.00 -35.25 -13.35
N LEU A 349 18.31 -35.74 -12.31
CA LEU A 349 18.95 -36.42 -11.20
C LEU A 349 19.74 -37.67 -11.63
N LYS A 350 19.29 -38.42 -12.64
CA LYS A 350 20.04 -39.58 -13.19
C LYS A 350 21.43 -39.20 -13.72
N TYR A 351 21.62 -37.94 -14.08
CA TYR A 351 22.85 -37.37 -14.61
C TYR A 351 23.66 -36.61 -13.54
N GLY A 352 23.23 -36.67 -12.27
CA GLY A 352 23.85 -35.98 -11.15
C GLY A 352 23.46 -34.50 -11.06
N VAL A 353 22.49 -34.05 -11.86
CA VAL A 353 21.93 -32.70 -11.78
C VAL A 353 20.84 -32.71 -10.71
N ASP A 354 21.25 -32.46 -9.47
CA ASP A 354 20.35 -32.39 -8.32
C ASP A 354 19.73 -30.99 -8.22
N GLN A 355 18.51 -30.86 -8.75
CA GLN A 355 17.75 -29.63 -8.79
C GLN A 355 16.60 -29.70 -7.78
N CYS A 356 16.51 -28.69 -6.90
CA CYS A 356 15.54 -28.70 -5.80
C CYS A 356 14.09 -28.74 -6.28
N VAL A 357 13.68 -27.72 -7.05
CA VAL A 357 12.30 -27.60 -7.52
C VAL A 357 12.25 -27.80 -9.03
N GLY A 358 13.19 -27.23 -9.79
CA GLY A 358 13.14 -27.32 -11.25
C GLY A 358 11.92 -26.59 -11.86
N ASP A 359 11.35 -25.62 -11.14
CA ASP A 359 10.18 -24.83 -11.55
C ASP A 359 10.58 -23.60 -12.40
N THR A 360 11.74 -23.00 -12.12
CA THR A 360 12.09 -21.71 -12.72
C THR A 360 13.38 -21.74 -13.53
N LEU A 361 14.37 -22.52 -13.08
CA LEU A 361 15.72 -22.61 -13.66
C LEU A 361 16.16 -24.07 -13.73
N CYS A 362 17.37 -24.32 -14.23
CA CYS A 362 17.95 -25.64 -14.47
C CYS A 362 17.22 -26.42 -15.57
N ALA A 363 17.67 -27.64 -15.87
CA ALA A 363 17.09 -28.49 -16.92
C ALA A 363 15.56 -28.63 -16.77
N GLY A 364 15.07 -28.87 -15.54
CA GLY A 364 13.64 -28.93 -15.25
C GLY A 364 12.90 -27.62 -15.57
N GLY A 365 13.42 -26.48 -15.12
CA GLY A 365 12.78 -25.18 -15.35
C GLY A 365 12.77 -24.78 -16.83
N ILE A 366 13.81 -25.16 -17.57
CA ILE A 366 13.87 -24.96 -19.04
C ILE A 366 12.77 -25.78 -19.71
N MET A 367 12.64 -27.07 -19.39
CA MET A 367 11.64 -27.94 -20.01
C MET A 367 10.22 -27.54 -19.61
N TYR A 368 10.01 -27.16 -18.35
CA TYR A 368 8.73 -26.58 -17.92
C TYR A 368 8.42 -25.27 -18.65
N GLY A 369 9.42 -24.43 -18.87
CA GLY A 369 9.33 -23.25 -19.73
C GLY A 369 8.91 -23.58 -21.15
N GLN A 370 9.47 -24.62 -21.78
CA GLN A 370 9.08 -25.04 -23.13
C GLN A 370 7.60 -25.44 -23.22
N ARG A 371 7.09 -26.16 -22.22
CA ARG A 371 5.66 -26.51 -22.13
C ARG A 371 4.79 -25.27 -21.93
N GLY A 372 5.17 -24.44 -20.95
CA GLY A 372 4.43 -23.24 -20.57
C GLY A 372 4.40 -22.17 -21.66
N ILE A 373 5.49 -21.95 -22.40
CA ILE A 373 5.58 -20.94 -23.46
C ILE A 373 4.61 -21.27 -24.59
N ALA A 374 4.50 -22.53 -25.01
CA ALA A 374 3.55 -22.92 -26.05
C ALA A 374 2.11 -22.60 -25.63
N GLU A 375 1.71 -23.05 -24.44
CA GLU A 375 0.36 -22.84 -23.93
C GLU A 375 0.06 -21.36 -23.68
N ILE A 376 0.99 -20.59 -23.08
CA ILE A 376 0.74 -19.18 -22.77
C ILE A 376 0.63 -18.32 -24.03
N LEU A 377 1.29 -18.69 -25.13
CA LEU A 377 1.13 -18.00 -26.42
C LEU A 377 -0.23 -18.28 -27.06
N ASP A 378 -0.75 -19.50 -26.91
CA ASP A 378 -2.13 -19.83 -27.31
C ASP A 378 -3.16 -19.11 -26.44
N ILE A 379 -2.93 -19.01 -25.13
CA ILE A 379 -3.73 -18.17 -24.23
C ILE A 379 -3.67 -16.71 -24.66
N CYS A 380 -2.49 -16.17 -24.99
CA CYS A 380 -2.36 -14.80 -25.49
C CYS A 380 -3.15 -14.58 -26.77
N LYS A 381 -3.17 -15.56 -27.69
CA LYS A 381 -4.00 -15.50 -28.89
C LYS A 381 -5.47 -15.40 -28.54
N ASP A 382 -5.96 -16.25 -27.64
CA ASP A 382 -7.36 -16.20 -27.21
C ASP A 382 -7.69 -14.88 -26.48
N ILE A 383 -6.77 -14.35 -25.66
CA ILE A 383 -6.93 -13.05 -25.01
C ILE A 383 -7.13 -11.94 -26.06
N ARG A 384 -6.24 -11.86 -27.07
CA ARG A 384 -6.34 -10.84 -28.13
C ARG A 384 -7.64 -10.95 -28.93
N GLU A 385 -8.19 -12.16 -29.06
CA GLU A 385 -9.40 -12.41 -29.83
C GLU A 385 -10.70 -12.23 -29.03
N GLN A 386 -10.67 -12.40 -27.71
CA GLN A 386 -11.88 -12.50 -26.88
C GLN A 386 -12.00 -11.40 -25.82
N SER A 387 -10.89 -10.89 -25.31
CA SER A 387 -10.85 -9.92 -24.20
C SER A 387 -10.90 -8.47 -24.69
N LEU A 388 -10.99 -7.52 -23.76
CA LEU A 388 -10.96 -6.09 -24.09
C LEU A 388 -9.59 -5.66 -24.65
N PRO A 389 -9.51 -4.63 -25.51
CA PRO A 389 -8.25 -4.20 -26.11
C PRO A 389 -7.16 -3.77 -25.11
N ASP A 390 -7.54 -3.29 -23.93
CA ASP A 390 -6.67 -2.83 -22.85
C ASP A 390 -6.45 -3.89 -21.75
N VAL A 391 -6.83 -5.15 -22.03
CA VAL A 391 -6.71 -6.27 -21.09
C VAL A 391 -5.32 -6.37 -20.47
N LEU A 392 -5.29 -6.56 -19.16
CA LEU A 392 -4.07 -6.83 -18.41
C LEU A 392 -4.01 -8.30 -18.00
N LEU A 393 -2.97 -8.99 -18.44
CA LEU A 393 -2.63 -10.34 -17.97
C LEU A 393 -1.72 -10.23 -16.75
N LEU A 394 -2.18 -10.74 -15.61
CA LEU A 394 -1.38 -10.92 -14.40
C LEU A 394 -0.96 -12.40 -14.34
N ASN A 395 0.31 -12.66 -14.64
CA ASN A 395 0.87 -14.00 -14.71
C ASN A 395 1.46 -14.41 -13.36
N TYR A 396 0.92 -15.49 -12.80
CA TYR A 396 1.45 -16.18 -11.62
C TYR A 396 2.06 -17.54 -11.97
N SER A 397 1.93 -17.98 -13.23
CA SER A 397 2.52 -19.23 -13.68
C SER A 397 4.03 -19.10 -13.87
N ASN A 398 4.74 -20.12 -13.39
CA ASN A 398 6.16 -20.31 -13.63
C ASN A 398 6.44 -21.08 -14.93
N PRO A 399 7.66 -20.98 -15.51
CA PRO A 399 8.77 -20.10 -15.11
C PRO A 399 8.45 -18.64 -15.43
N MET A 400 8.30 -17.81 -14.41
CA MET A 400 7.54 -16.58 -14.59
C MET A 400 8.20 -15.56 -15.50
N ALA A 401 9.51 -15.38 -15.38
CA ALA A 401 10.25 -14.50 -16.25
C ALA A 401 10.12 -14.94 -17.71
N MET A 402 10.26 -16.25 -17.99
CA MET A 402 10.18 -16.80 -19.35
C MET A 402 8.77 -16.64 -19.94
N LEU A 403 7.73 -16.97 -19.17
CA LEU A 403 6.34 -16.85 -19.62
C LEU A 403 5.94 -15.39 -19.82
N THR A 404 6.28 -14.51 -18.87
CA THR A 404 6.01 -13.07 -18.95
C THR A 404 6.74 -12.45 -20.14
N TRP A 405 7.97 -12.89 -20.42
CA TRP A 405 8.73 -12.47 -21.59
C TRP A 405 8.05 -12.91 -22.88
N ALA A 406 7.66 -14.18 -22.97
CA ALA A 406 6.98 -14.72 -24.13
C ALA A 406 5.67 -13.99 -24.43
N CYS A 407 4.86 -13.70 -23.39
CA CYS A 407 3.62 -12.95 -23.51
C CYS A 407 3.84 -11.54 -24.07
N ASN A 408 4.79 -10.78 -23.50
CA ASN A 408 5.04 -9.41 -23.93
C ASN A 408 5.72 -9.34 -25.30
N LYS A 409 6.71 -10.21 -25.56
CA LYS A 409 7.54 -10.16 -26.79
C LYS A 409 6.85 -10.77 -28.00
N TYR A 410 6.24 -11.94 -27.82
CA TYR A 410 5.67 -12.74 -28.91
C TYR A 410 4.14 -12.83 -28.82
N GLY A 411 3.60 -12.82 -27.61
CA GLY A 411 2.16 -12.87 -27.37
C GLY A 411 1.44 -11.54 -27.60
N GLY A 412 2.13 -10.40 -27.67
CA GLY A 412 1.50 -9.09 -27.91
C GLY A 412 0.38 -8.74 -26.91
N VAL A 413 0.43 -9.28 -25.69
CA VAL A 413 -0.50 -9.00 -24.59
C VAL A 413 0.27 -8.25 -23.51
N ARG A 414 -0.34 -7.22 -22.94
CA ARG A 414 0.26 -6.49 -21.81
C ARG A 414 0.28 -7.40 -20.58
N THR A 415 1.46 -7.83 -20.18
CA THR A 415 1.61 -8.84 -19.11
C THR A 415 2.53 -8.38 -18.01
N ILE A 416 2.09 -8.57 -16.77
CA ILE A 416 2.87 -8.35 -15.55
C ILE A 416 3.02 -9.70 -14.85
N GLY A 417 4.25 -10.09 -14.55
CA GLY A 417 4.52 -11.25 -13.72
C GLY A 417 4.56 -10.87 -12.23
N LEU A 418 4.14 -11.78 -11.37
CA LEU A 418 4.07 -11.57 -9.92
C LEU A 418 4.87 -12.66 -9.16
N CYS A 419 6.20 -12.45 -9.03
CA CYS A 419 7.17 -13.33 -8.32
C CYS A 419 7.80 -12.61 -7.14
N HIS A 420 8.68 -13.33 -6.45
CA HIS A 420 9.69 -12.80 -5.53
C HIS A 420 11.09 -13.17 -6.02
N GLY A 421 11.81 -12.16 -6.51
CA GLY A 421 13.08 -12.28 -7.24
C GLY A 421 14.05 -11.10 -7.07
N THR A 422 14.06 -10.40 -5.91
CA THR A 422 14.66 -9.06 -5.75
C THR A 422 15.66 -8.88 -4.60
N TRP A 423 16.44 -7.80 -4.70
CA TRP A 423 17.45 -7.38 -3.74
C TRP A 423 17.11 -6.01 -3.14
N TYR A 424 17.26 -5.85 -1.81
CA TYR A 424 17.30 -4.53 -1.19
C TYR A 424 18.70 -3.94 -1.35
N ILE A 425 18.81 -3.00 -2.30
CA ILE A 425 20.05 -2.23 -2.55
C ILE A 425 20.24 -1.06 -1.57
N LYS A 426 19.20 -0.74 -0.78
CA LYS A 426 19.23 0.30 0.26
C LYS A 426 18.20 0.00 1.34
N ALA A 427 18.62 0.11 2.61
CA ALA A 427 17.75 0.07 3.78
C ALA A 427 18.03 1.30 4.65
N SER A 428 16.99 2.09 4.92
CA SER A 428 17.12 3.29 5.76
C SER A 428 16.02 3.38 6.81
N HIS A 429 16.38 3.81 8.01
CA HIS A 429 15.45 4.04 9.12
C HIS A 429 15.69 5.44 9.70
N GLU A 430 14.62 6.24 9.81
CA GLU A 430 14.69 7.62 10.33
C GLU A 430 15.75 8.49 9.62
N GLY A 431 15.92 8.29 8.32
CA GLY A 431 16.90 9.02 7.50
C GLY A 431 18.34 8.52 7.62
N LYS A 432 18.63 7.55 8.50
CA LYS A 432 19.94 6.89 8.59
C LYS A 432 20.00 5.70 7.64
N ASP A 433 21.07 5.60 6.86
CA ASP A 433 21.38 4.40 6.07
C ASP A 433 21.85 3.29 7.00
N LEU A 434 21.16 2.15 6.96
CA LEU A 434 21.43 0.95 7.74
C LEU A 434 21.85 -0.23 6.86
N THR A 435 22.06 -0.02 5.55
CA THR A 435 22.36 -1.11 4.60
C THR A 435 23.59 -1.92 5.05
N GLY A 436 24.63 -1.23 5.52
CA GLY A 436 25.85 -1.88 6.06
C GLY A 436 25.68 -2.54 7.42
N ASP A 437 24.65 -2.17 8.19
CA ASP A 437 24.38 -2.69 9.54
C ASP A 437 23.57 -4.01 9.49
N LEU A 438 22.96 -4.33 8.34
CA LEU A 438 22.08 -5.49 8.18
C LEU A 438 22.79 -6.81 8.49
N LEU A 439 24.03 -7.00 8.04
CA LEU A 439 24.74 -8.27 8.24
C LEU A 439 24.92 -8.57 9.73
N GLU A 440 25.46 -7.61 10.48
CA GLU A 440 25.69 -7.73 11.91
C GLU A 440 24.36 -7.95 12.67
N ALA A 441 23.29 -7.27 12.25
CA ALA A 441 21.97 -7.42 12.84
C ALA A 441 21.40 -8.84 12.63
N PHE A 442 21.49 -9.39 11.42
CA PHE A 442 21.02 -10.74 11.11
C PHE A 442 21.85 -11.82 11.82
N GLU A 443 23.18 -11.67 11.87
CA GLU A 443 24.07 -12.60 12.57
C GLU A 443 23.84 -12.61 14.10
N LYS A 444 23.45 -11.48 14.69
CA LYS A 444 23.15 -11.38 16.12
C LYS A 444 21.72 -11.77 16.48
N HIS A 445 20.82 -11.86 15.50
CA HIS A 445 19.42 -12.15 15.78
C HIS A 445 19.25 -13.59 16.30
N PRO A 446 18.54 -13.82 17.42
CA PRO A 446 18.48 -15.13 18.06
C PRO A 446 17.83 -16.22 17.19
N GLU A 447 16.99 -15.82 16.24
CA GLU A 447 16.29 -16.72 15.32
C GLU A 447 16.96 -16.76 13.92
N TYR A 448 16.99 -15.62 13.21
CA TYR A 448 17.54 -15.52 11.85
C TYR A 448 18.99 -15.98 11.68
N SER A 449 19.84 -15.85 12.71
CA SER A 449 21.20 -16.42 12.65
C SER A 449 21.22 -17.95 12.42
N ARG A 450 20.11 -18.63 12.75
CA ARG A 450 19.92 -20.07 12.56
C ARG A 450 19.07 -20.38 11.33
N THR A 451 18.03 -19.59 11.07
CA THR A 451 17.02 -19.89 10.02
C THR A 451 17.35 -19.30 8.64
N GLU A 452 18.20 -18.27 8.55
CA GLU A 452 18.41 -17.45 7.34
C GLU A 452 19.87 -17.52 6.82
N LYS A 453 20.55 -18.65 6.98
CA LYS A 453 21.98 -18.80 6.72
C LYS A 453 22.40 -18.51 5.27
N VAL A 454 21.57 -18.88 4.28
CA VAL A 454 21.79 -18.57 2.86
C VAL A 454 21.68 -17.07 2.63
N ARG A 455 20.65 -16.40 3.16
CA ARG A 455 20.53 -14.94 3.09
C ARG A 455 21.72 -14.25 3.76
N ILE A 456 22.15 -14.72 4.92
CA ILE A 456 23.31 -14.19 5.64
C ILE A 456 24.58 -14.36 4.81
N ASP A 457 24.79 -15.52 4.18
CA ASP A 457 25.99 -15.73 3.35
C ASP A 457 25.97 -14.88 2.07
N MET A 458 24.81 -14.74 1.42
CA MET A 458 24.65 -13.82 0.28
C MET A 458 24.89 -12.37 0.71
N LEU A 459 24.31 -11.95 1.84
CA LEU A 459 24.52 -10.61 2.40
C LEU A 459 26.00 -10.37 2.76
N ARG A 460 26.69 -11.37 3.31
CA ARG A 460 28.12 -11.29 3.64
C ARG A 460 29.00 -11.13 2.40
N ARG A 461 28.68 -11.84 1.32
CA ARG A 461 29.47 -11.85 0.08
C ARG A 461 29.22 -10.63 -0.79
N PHE A 462 27.96 -10.23 -0.90
CA PHE A 462 27.54 -9.22 -1.86
C PHE A 462 27.22 -7.87 -1.21
N GLY A 463 26.99 -7.83 0.11
CA GLY A 463 26.65 -6.62 0.86
C GLY A 463 25.19 -6.19 0.73
N TYR A 464 24.34 -6.98 0.06
CA TYR A 464 22.94 -6.66 -0.20
C TYR A 464 22.02 -7.81 0.23
N TYR A 465 20.83 -7.45 0.71
CA TYR A 465 19.86 -8.41 1.24
C TYR A 465 18.93 -8.92 0.13
N SER A 466 18.69 -10.22 0.10
CA SER A 466 17.76 -10.87 -0.85
C SER A 466 16.37 -11.04 -0.25
N THR A 467 15.32 -10.76 -1.02
CA THR A 467 13.93 -10.76 -0.54
C THR A 467 13.34 -12.15 -0.32
N GLU A 468 13.81 -13.15 -1.05
CA GLU A 468 13.33 -14.53 -1.08
C GLU A 468 13.72 -15.27 0.18
N SER A 469 12.81 -16.09 0.75
CA SER A 469 13.09 -16.87 1.96
C SER A 469 14.33 -17.75 1.80
N ASN A 470 15.01 -18.11 2.90
CA ASN A 470 16.24 -18.91 2.88
C ASN A 470 16.16 -20.12 1.94
N GLY A 471 15.08 -20.89 2.04
CA GLY A 471 14.82 -22.06 1.19
C GLY A 471 14.62 -21.68 -0.29
N HIS A 472 13.86 -20.62 -0.57
CA HIS A 472 13.57 -20.19 -1.94
C HIS A 472 14.79 -19.55 -2.62
N LEU A 473 15.57 -18.74 -1.89
CA LEU A 473 16.81 -18.16 -2.39
C LEU A 473 17.80 -19.24 -2.85
N SER A 474 17.92 -20.33 -2.10
CA SER A 474 18.80 -21.45 -2.45
C SER A 474 18.42 -22.18 -3.75
N GLU A 475 17.22 -21.96 -4.29
CA GLU A 475 16.83 -22.45 -5.62
C GLU A 475 17.51 -21.64 -6.73
N TYR A 476 17.62 -20.32 -6.54
CA TYR A 476 18.30 -19.43 -7.47
C TYR A 476 19.82 -19.60 -7.40
N VAL A 477 20.37 -19.87 -6.21
CA VAL A 477 21.80 -20.15 -6.00
C VAL A 477 22.06 -21.64 -5.71
N PRO A 478 22.01 -22.53 -6.73
CA PRO A 478 21.95 -23.98 -6.54
C PRO A 478 23.22 -24.60 -5.92
N TRP A 479 24.32 -23.85 -5.79
CA TRP A 479 25.54 -24.34 -5.14
C TRP A 479 25.38 -24.63 -3.65
N TYR A 480 24.41 -24.03 -2.95
CA TYR A 480 24.09 -24.37 -1.55
C TYR A 480 23.36 -25.71 -1.41
N ARG A 481 22.93 -26.30 -2.53
CA ARG A 481 22.19 -27.56 -2.59
C ARG A 481 22.96 -28.68 -3.28
N LYS A 482 24.24 -28.44 -3.60
CA LYS A 482 25.05 -29.35 -4.42
C LYS A 482 25.40 -30.68 -3.72
N ARG A 483 25.45 -30.69 -2.38
CA ARG A 483 25.93 -31.83 -1.58
C ARG A 483 24.91 -32.21 -0.50
N PRO A 484 24.30 -33.42 -0.58
CA PRO A 484 23.34 -33.96 0.40
C PRO A 484 23.70 -33.73 1.85
N GLU A 485 24.94 -34.06 2.20
CA GLU A 485 25.47 -33.99 3.55
C GLU A 485 25.61 -32.56 4.07
N GLU A 486 25.72 -31.56 3.19
CA GLU A 486 25.91 -30.15 3.54
C GLU A 486 24.61 -29.34 3.53
N ILE A 487 23.52 -29.85 2.96
CA ILE A 487 22.25 -29.08 2.85
C ILE A 487 21.76 -28.60 4.22
N LYS A 488 21.80 -29.47 5.23
CA LYS A 488 21.35 -29.14 6.60
C LYS A 488 22.25 -28.13 7.30
N GLU A 489 23.46 -27.90 6.78
CA GLU A 489 24.34 -26.85 7.28
C GLU A 489 23.84 -25.46 6.84
N TRP A 490 23.25 -25.36 5.65
CA TRP A 490 22.82 -24.10 5.02
C TRP A 490 21.32 -23.83 5.12
N ILE A 491 20.49 -24.86 5.13
CA ILE A 491 19.04 -24.74 5.03
C ILE A 491 18.40 -25.19 6.33
N ASP A 492 17.65 -24.30 6.95
CA ASP A 492 16.78 -24.62 8.09
C ASP A 492 15.47 -25.22 7.58
N LEU A 493 15.11 -26.38 8.12
CA LEU A 493 13.94 -27.17 7.71
C LEU A 493 12.66 -26.77 8.47
N ASP A 494 12.74 -25.85 9.44
CA ASP A 494 11.64 -25.52 10.35
C ASP A 494 10.79 -24.30 9.92
N SER A 495 11.14 -23.59 8.82
CA SER A 495 10.45 -22.35 8.39
C SER A 495 10.37 -22.18 6.86
N TRP A 496 9.13 -22.04 6.35
CA TRP A 496 8.68 -21.83 4.95
C TRP A 496 9.27 -22.79 3.90
N ILE A 497 8.39 -23.68 3.39
CA ILE A 497 8.65 -24.81 2.47
C ILE A 497 9.75 -25.80 2.90
N ASN A 498 10.27 -25.69 4.12
CA ASN A 498 11.30 -26.55 4.70
C ASN A 498 12.57 -26.70 3.82
N GLY A 499 12.76 -25.82 2.83
CA GLY A 499 13.75 -26.01 1.76
C GLY A 499 13.64 -27.34 1.01
N GLU A 500 12.48 -27.97 0.97
CA GLU A 500 12.21 -29.30 0.42
C GLU A 500 11.86 -29.27 -1.08
N THR A 501 12.21 -30.32 -1.82
CA THR A 501 11.65 -30.59 -3.15
C THR A 501 10.15 -30.85 -3.05
N GLY A 502 9.31 -30.00 -3.66
CA GLY A 502 7.84 -30.20 -3.73
C GLY A 502 6.99 -29.54 -2.63
N GLY A 503 7.53 -28.59 -1.86
CA GLY A 503 6.87 -27.96 -0.70
C GLY A 503 5.56 -27.16 -0.94
N TYR A 504 5.16 -26.93 -2.20
CA TYR A 504 3.94 -26.17 -2.55
C TYR A 504 2.62 -26.84 -2.14
N LEU A 505 2.62 -28.13 -1.81
CA LEU A 505 1.38 -28.92 -1.64
C LEU A 505 0.57 -28.65 -0.36
N ARG A 506 0.99 -27.75 0.56
CA ARG A 506 0.52 -27.81 1.96
C ARG A 506 -0.06 -26.54 2.62
N VAL A 507 -0.08 -25.37 1.99
CA VAL A 507 -0.36 -24.13 2.76
C VAL A 507 -1.69 -23.47 2.36
N CYS A 508 -2.67 -23.46 3.27
CA CYS A 508 -3.77 -22.47 3.34
C CYS A 508 -4.59 -22.62 4.64
N THR A 509 -4.53 -21.63 5.56
CA THR A 509 -5.62 -21.31 6.51
C THR A 509 -5.53 -19.85 7.01
N GLU A 510 -6.72 -19.23 7.11
CA GLU A 510 -7.18 -17.99 7.78
C GLU A 510 -6.26 -16.76 7.93
N GLU A 511 -6.69 -15.63 7.35
CA GLU A 511 -6.89 -14.29 7.96
C GLU A 511 -7.20 -13.24 6.85
N LYS A 512 -7.23 -11.94 7.20
CA LYS A 512 -7.56 -10.71 6.41
C LYS A 512 -6.98 -10.68 4.98
N ARG A 513 -7.41 -9.69 4.16
CA ARG A 513 -6.91 -9.45 2.79
C ARG A 513 -5.40 -9.76 2.70
N GLY A 514 -5.05 -10.70 1.83
CA GLY A 514 -3.71 -11.23 1.67
C GLY A 514 -2.75 -10.23 1.06
N GLY A 515 -1.47 -10.61 1.02
CA GLY A 515 -0.39 -9.80 0.45
C GLY A 515 -0.27 -9.91 -1.08
N GLU A 516 -1.22 -10.55 -1.77
CA GLU A 516 -1.10 -10.83 -3.19
C GLU A 516 -1.20 -9.56 -4.05
N HIS A 517 -0.11 -9.25 -4.75
CA HIS A 517 0.06 -8.03 -5.53
C HIS A 517 -1.06 -7.80 -6.56
N GLY A 518 -1.59 -8.84 -7.20
CA GLY A 518 -2.59 -8.75 -8.26
C GLY A 518 -3.86 -7.99 -7.84
N SER A 519 -4.36 -8.22 -6.63
CA SER A 519 -5.55 -7.53 -6.11
C SER A 519 -5.32 -6.02 -5.93
N TYR A 520 -4.13 -5.63 -5.47
CA TYR A 520 -3.74 -4.24 -5.26
C TYR A 520 -3.42 -3.51 -6.57
N ILE A 521 -2.90 -4.22 -7.58
CA ILE A 521 -2.70 -3.65 -8.93
C ILE A 521 -4.07 -3.28 -9.52
N ILE A 522 -5.02 -4.23 -9.51
CA ILE A 522 -6.38 -3.98 -10.02
C ILE A 522 -7.04 -2.83 -9.24
N GLU A 523 -6.96 -2.85 -7.91
CA GLU A 523 -7.44 -1.75 -7.07
C GLU A 523 -6.84 -0.40 -7.45
N GLY A 524 -5.53 -0.30 -7.65
CA GLY A 524 -4.87 0.95 -7.98
C GLY A 524 -5.29 1.50 -9.35
N LEU A 525 -5.38 0.63 -10.36
CA LEU A 525 -5.82 0.99 -11.71
C LEU A 525 -7.27 1.51 -11.72
N GLU A 526 -8.14 0.82 -11.00
CA GLU A 526 -9.57 1.10 -11.00
C GLU A 526 -9.93 2.30 -10.10
N THR A 527 -9.46 2.28 -8.85
CA THR A 527 -9.86 3.25 -7.82
C THR A 527 -8.98 4.49 -7.79
N GLY A 528 -7.78 4.42 -8.37
CA GLY A 528 -6.75 5.44 -8.25
C GLY A 528 -6.03 5.46 -6.90
N ARG A 529 -6.30 4.50 -6.00
CA ARG A 529 -5.53 4.33 -4.76
C ARG A 529 -4.11 3.92 -5.10
N VAL A 530 -3.14 4.73 -4.67
CA VAL A 530 -1.73 4.47 -5.00
C VAL A 530 -1.27 3.20 -4.30
N TYR A 531 -0.80 2.24 -5.08
CA TYR A 531 -0.18 1.03 -4.61
C TYR A 531 1.31 1.00 -4.98
N ARG A 532 2.16 0.58 -4.04
CA ARG A 532 3.59 0.34 -4.28
C ARG A 532 3.88 -1.14 -4.06
N GLY A 533 4.39 -1.80 -5.08
CA GLY A 533 4.75 -3.22 -5.06
C GLY A 533 6.04 -3.49 -5.83
N HIS A 534 6.37 -4.77 -6.03
CA HIS A 534 7.42 -5.20 -6.94
C HIS A 534 6.76 -6.00 -8.07
N PHE A 535 7.12 -5.71 -9.31
CA PHE A 535 6.43 -6.26 -10.48
C PHE A 535 7.44 -6.75 -11.51
N ASN A 536 7.14 -7.88 -12.15
CA ASN A 536 7.94 -8.37 -13.27
C ASN A 536 7.49 -7.69 -14.55
N THR A 537 8.38 -6.89 -15.16
CA THR A 537 8.11 -6.10 -16.38
C THR A 537 9.31 -6.17 -17.32
N VAL A 538 9.11 -5.82 -18.59
CA VAL A 538 10.23 -5.62 -19.54
C VAL A 538 11.08 -4.44 -19.08
N ASN A 539 12.38 -4.64 -18.94
CA ASN A 539 13.32 -3.69 -18.31
C ASN A 539 13.26 -2.29 -18.90
N ASN A 540 13.37 -2.12 -20.22
CA ASN A 540 13.31 -0.82 -20.89
C ASN A 540 14.13 0.28 -20.18
N GLY A 541 15.35 -0.04 -19.75
CA GLY A 541 16.26 0.88 -19.05
C GLY A 541 15.93 1.18 -17.58
N VAL A 542 14.95 0.51 -16.94
CA VAL A 542 14.67 0.67 -15.50
C VAL A 542 15.90 0.32 -14.67
N ILE A 543 16.54 -0.81 -14.98
CA ILE A 543 17.86 -1.20 -14.46
C ILE A 543 18.86 -1.06 -15.61
N SER A 544 19.71 -0.04 -15.54
CA SER A 544 20.52 0.42 -16.69
C SER A 544 21.65 -0.52 -17.11
N ASN A 545 22.09 -1.39 -16.20
CA ASN A 545 23.15 -2.37 -16.46
C ASN A 545 22.63 -3.81 -16.66
N LEU A 546 21.34 -3.97 -16.97
CA LEU A 546 20.74 -5.20 -17.48
C LEU A 546 20.19 -4.98 -18.90
N PRO A 547 20.02 -6.04 -19.72
CA PRO A 547 19.47 -5.91 -21.08
C PRO A 547 18.07 -5.28 -21.08
N ASP A 548 17.75 -4.46 -22.08
CA ASP A 548 16.47 -3.74 -22.18
C ASP A 548 15.26 -4.66 -22.34
N ASP A 549 15.43 -5.80 -23.01
CA ASP A 549 14.36 -6.75 -23.27
C ASP A 549 14.23 -7.85 -22.21
N ALA A 550 15.08 -7.83 -21.18
CA ALA A 550 14.98 -8.75 -20.06
C ALA A 550 13.70 -8.48 -19.24
N ILE A 551 13.11 -9.53 -18.67
CA ILE A 551 12.12 -9.38 -17.62
C ILE A 551 12.86 -9.15 -16.30
N ILE A 552 12.60 -8.00 -15.70
CA ILE A 552 13.13 -7.62 -14.38
C ILE A 552 12.00 -7.57 -13.37
N GLU A 553 12.31 -7.81 -12.11
CA GLU A 553 11.44 -7.49 -11.00
C GLU A 553 11.98 -6.23 -10.30
N ALA A 554 11.16 -5.17 -10.24
CA ALA A 554 11.56 -3.90 -9.64
C ALA A 554 10.40 -3.24 -8.90
N PRO A 555 10.69 -2.30 -7.96
CA PRO A 555 9.64 -1.53 -7.33
C PRO A 555 8.85 -0.75 -8.39
N GLY A 556 7.52 -0.76 -8.31
CA GLY A 556 6.65 0.01 -9.18
C GLY A 556 5.51 0.65 -8.40
N TYR A 557 4.90 1.67 -9.01
CA TYR A 557 3.72 2.34 -8.48
C TYR A 557 2.54 2.10 -9.41
N VAL A 558 1.37 1.84 -8.83
CA VAL A 558 0.12 1.68 -9.57
C VAL A 558 -0.87 2.71 -9.09
N ASP A 559 -1.44 3.46 -10.03
CA ASP A 559 -2.56 4.36 -9.80
C ASP A 559 -3.46 4.39 -11.05
N ARG A 560 -4.40 5.34 -11.11
CA ARG A 560 -5.37 5.47 -12.21
C ARG A 560 -4.70 5.74 -13.57
N ASN A 561 -3.48 6.24 -13.60
CA ASN A 561 -2.73 6.50 -14.83
C ASN A 561 -1.99 5.25 -15.34
N GLY A 562 -1.95 4.18 -14.54
CA GLY A 562 -1.34 2.92 -14.92
C GLY A 562 -0.24 2.47 -13.96
N ILE A 563 0.66 1.65 -14.49
CA ILE A 563 1.81 1.11 -13.77
C ILE A 563 3.03 1.94 -14.19
N SER A 564 3.67 2.59 -13.21
CA SER A 564 4.88 3.39 -13.40
C SER A 564 6.06 2.67 -12.77
N MET A 565 7.03 2.30 -13.61
CA MET A 565 8.31 1.73 -13.16
C MET A 565 9.34 2.87 -13.04
N PRO A 566 9.73 3.30 -11.82
CA PRO A 566 10.76 4.30 -11.63
C PRO A 566 12.11 3.79 -12.14
N TYR A 567 12.91 4.70 -12.71
CA TYR A 567 14.30 4.43 -13.02
C TYR A 567 15.07 4.09 -11.73
N VAL A 568 15.65 2.88 -11.70
CA VAL A 568 16.44 2.38 -10.58
C VAL A 568 17.92 2.72 -10.79
N GLY A 569 18.39 2.68 -12.04
CA GLY A 569 19.79 2.84 -12.39
C GLY A 569 20.58 1.54 -12.30
N ASP A 570 21.89 1.63 -12.09
CA ASP A 570 22.74 0.45 -12.09
C ASP A 570 22.47 -0.39 -10.83
N LEU A 571 22.20 -1.68 -11.03
CA LEU A 571 22.37 -2.63 -9.94
C LEU A 571 23.84 -2.67 -9.53
N PRO A 572 24.14 -2.86 -8.23
CA PRO A 572 25.51 -3.12 -7.82
C PRO A 572 26.10 -4.32 -8.58
N LEU A 573 27.40 -4.24 -8.92
CA LEU A 573 28.04 -5.19 -9.84
C LEU A 573 27.92 -6.67 -9.41
N GLY A 574 27.95 -6.94 -8.10
CA GLY A 574 27.77 -8.29 -7.56
C GLY A 574 26.40 -8.88 -7.88
N PRO A 575 25.29 -8.28 -7.38
CA PRO A 575 23.92 -8.64 -7.77
C PRO A 575 23.71 -8.70 -9.29
N ALA A 576 24.19 -7.71 -10.04
CA ALA A 576 24.06 -7.70 -11.50
C ALA A 576 24.76 -8.90 -12.16
N ALA A 577 25.96 -9.28 -11.71
CA ALA A 577 26.67 -10.44 -12.21
C ALA A 577 25.95 -11.75 -11.88
N VAL A 578 25.35 -11.85 -10.68
CA VAL A 578 24.53 -13.00 -10.28
C VAL A 578 23.27 -13.12 -11.15
N CYS A 579 22.54 -12.02 -11.39
CA CYS A 579 21.39 -12.00 -12.29
C CYS A 579 21.78 -12.43 -13.72
N ASN A 580 22.92 -11.94 -14.24
CA ASN A 580 23.44 -12.37 -15.54
C ASN A 580 23.84 -13.85 -15.57
N ALA A 581 24.38 -14.38 -14.48
CA ALA A 581 24.70 -15.80 -14.38
C ALA A 581 23.42 -16.66 -14.34
N PHE A 582 22.35 -16.23 -13.68
CA PHE A 582 21.07 -16.96 -13.69
C PHE A 582 20.43 -17.01 -15.08
N MET A 583 20.69 -16.02 -15.94
CA MET A 583 20.26 -16.04 -17.33
C MET A 583 20.99 -17.12 -18.17
N MET A 584 22.03 -17.76 -17.63
CA MET A 584 22.83 -18.79 -18.28
C MET A 584 22.87 -20.03 -17.37
N ASP A 585 22.09 -21.09 -17.62
CA ASP A 585 21.99 -22.27 -16.73
C ASP A 585 23.38 -22.82 -16.33
N PRO A 586 23.87 -22.52 -15.11
CA PRO A 586 25.23 -22.84 -14.73
C PRO A 586 25.33 -24.24 -14.10
N LEU A 587 24.20 -24.80 -13.67
CA LEU A 587 24.17 -26.08 -12.94
C LEU A 587 24.39 -27.24 -13.90
N VAL A 588 23.69 -27.24 -15.04
CA VAL A 588 23.83 -28.28 -16.06
C VAL A 588 25.25 -28.29 -16.64
N GLY A 589 25.77 -27.12 -17.01
CA GLY A 589 27.12 -26.98 -17.57
C GLY A 589 28.26 -27.33 -16.60
N ALA A 590 28.01 -27.28 -15.28
CA ALA A 590 28.99 -27.62 -14.26
C ALA A 590 29.06 -29.12 -13.93
N VAL A 591 28.01 -29.89 -14.27
CA VAL A 591 27.89 -31.30 -13.90
C VAL A 591 28.05 -32.22 -15.10
N CYS A 592 27.44 -31.87 -16.23
CA CYS A 592 27.36 -32.73 -17.39
C CYS A 592 28.30 -32.28 -18.51
N ASN A 593 28.93 -33.24 -19.19
CA ASN A 593 29.58 -32.97 -20.47
C ASN A 593 28.53 -32.89 -21.61
N PRO A 594 28.88 -32.35 -22.79
CA PRO A 594 27.91 -32.15 -23.86
C PRO A 594 27.14 -33.41 -24.28
N LYS A 595 27.76 -34.60 -24.26
CA LYS A 595 27.07 -35.84 -24.66
C LYS A 595 26.04 -36.27 -23.61
N GLU A 596 26.34 -36.09 -22.33
CA GLU A 596 25.41 -36.35 -21.23
C GLU A 596 24.23 -35.37 -21.29
N ILE A 597 24.48 -34.10 -21.60
CA ILE A 597 23.42 -33.10 -21.79
C ILE A 597 22.48 -33.52 -22.92
N TRP A 598 23.01 -33.94 -24.07
CA TRP A 598 22.16 -34.35 -25.20
C TRP A 598 21.33 -35.60 -24.89
N GLN A 599 21.90 -36.59 -24.19
CA GLN A 599 21.13 -37.77 -23.79
C GLN A 599 20.05 -37.44 -22.75
N MET A 600 20.35 -36.57 -21.78
CA MET A 600 19.39 -36.07 -20.80
C MET A 600 18.23 -35.34 -21.48
N VAL A 601 18.54 -34.46 -22.44
CA VAL A 601 17.52 -33.74 -23.23
C VAL A 601 16.67 -34.71 -24.05
N ASP A 602 17.27 -35.72 -24.69
CA ASP A 602 16.52 -36.75 -25.41
C ASP A 602 15.55 -37.52 -24.48
N GLU A 603 16.00 -37.91 -23.28
CA GLU A 603 15.13 -38.53 -22.29
C GLU A 603 13.99 -37.60 -21.84
N MET A 604 14.27 -36.33 -21.57
CA MET A 604 13.26 -35.36 -21.16
C MET A 604 12.24 -35.09 -22.27
N LEU A 605 12.69 -34.97 -23.54
CA LEU A 605 11.81 -34.78 -24.69
C LEU A 605 10.85 -35.96 -24.88
N VAL A 606 11.36 -37.20 -24.79
CA VAL A 606 10.53 -38.41 -24.93
C VAL A 606 9.58 -38.55 -23.74
N ALA A 607 10.06 -38.35 -22.51
CA ALA A 607 9.23 -38.46 -21.32
C ALA A 607 8.11 -37.42 -21.26
N GLN A 608 8.31 -36.26 -21.88
CA GLN A 608 7.35 -35.15 -21.87
C GLN A 608 6.61 -34.99 -23.20
N ALA A 609 6.70 -35.98 -24.10
CA ALA A 609 6.18 -35.89 -25.47
C ALA A 609 4.70 -35.50 -25.55
N GLU A 610 3.88 -35.98 -24.60
CA GLU A 610 2.45 -35.65 -24.50
C GLU A 610 2.20 -34.13 -24.36
N TRP A 611 3.08 -33.43 -23.63
CA TRP A 611 2.95 -31.99 -23.35
C TRP A 611 3.85 -31.12 -24.23
N LEU A 612 4.60 -31.73 -25.14
CA LEU A 612 5.52 -31.06 -26.07
C LEU A 612 5.19 -31.39 -27.55
N PRO A 613 3.92 -31.33 -27.98
CA PRO A 613 3.52 -31.73 -29.32
C PRO A 613 4.21 -30.92 -30.43
N GLN A 614 4.63 -29.68 -30.13
CA GLN A 614 5.37 -28.81 -31.06
C GLN A 614 6.76 -29.36 -31.44
N TYR A 615 7.27 -30.36 -30.71
CA TYR A 615 8.58 -30.97 -30.95
C TYR A 615 8.50 -32.37 -31.60
N GLY A 616 7.39 -32.73 -32.24
CA GLY A 616 7.13 -34.08 -32.77
C GLY A 616 8.29 -34.71 -33.56
N ASP A 617 8.89 -33.98 -34.50
CA ASP A 617 10.04 -34.48 -35.29
C ASP A 617 11.30 -34.70 -34.42
N ALA A 618 11.55 -33.80 -33.46
CA ALA A 618 12.68 -33.90 -32.55
C ALA A 618 12.50 -35.06 -31.55
N ILE A 619 11.26 -35.29 -31.09
CA ILE A 619 10.88 -36.41 -30.23
C ILE A 619 11.09 -37.73 -30.99
N ALA A 620 10.58 -37.88 -32.22
CA ALA A 620 10.79 -39.08 -33.03
C ALA A 620 12.29 -39.37 -33.27
N ALA A 621 13.08 -38.31 -33.50
CA ALA A 621 14.51 -38.44 -33.63
C ALA A 621 15.20 -38.84 -32.31
N ALA A 622 14.73 -38.34 -31.17
CA ALA A 622 15.22 -38.72 -29.83
C ALA A 622 14.89 -40.19 -29.51
N GLU A 623 13.66 -40.65 -29.80
CA GLU A 623 13.28 -42.05 -29.65
C GLU A 623 14.19 -42.99 -30.44
N ALA A 624 14.50 -42.65 -31.69
CA ALA A 624 15.40 -43.42 -32.52
C ALA A 624 16.83 -43.48 -31.95
N ARG A 625 17.33 -42.37 -31.39
CA ARG A 625 18.66 -42.32 -30.73
C ARG A 625 18.69 -43.16 -29.47
N LEU A 626 17.64 -43.09 -28.64
CA LEU A 626 17.55 -43.89 -27.41
C LEU A 626 17.41 -45.38 -27.72
N ALA A 627 16.65 -45.75 -28.75
CA ALA A 627 16.47 -47.14 -29.19
C ALA A 627 17.74 -47.76 -29.80
N ALA A 628 18.67 -46.96 -30.30
CA ALA A 628 19.94 -47.45 -30.85
C ALA A 628 20.87 -48.09 -29.80
N GLY A 629 20.57 -47.95 -28.50
CA GLY A 629 21.22 -48.69 -27.42
C GLY A 629 22.64 -48.26 -27.04
N ASN A 630 23.20 -47.25 -27.71
CA ASN A 630 24.52 -46.67 -27.40
C ASN A 630 24.45 -45.61 -26.30
N LEU A 631 23.78 -45.92 -25.19
CA LEU A 631 23.53 -44.97 -24.09
C LEU A 631 24.74 -44.85 -23.17
N ILE A 632 25.02 -43.62 -22.73
CA ILE A 632 25.93 -43.30 -21.64
C ILE A 632 25.33 -43.83 -20.34
N PRO A 633 26.06 -44.67 -19.58
CA PRO A 633 25.57 -45.17 -18.30
C PRO A 633 25.32 -44.05 -17.30
N THR A 634 24.14 -44.05 -16.70
CA THR A 634 23.79 -43.19 -15.55
C THR A 634 24.18 -43.86 -14.24
N LYS A 635 24.15 -43.11 -13.14
CA LYS A 635 24.37 -43.63 -11.78
C LYS A 635 23.10 -43.46 -10.97
N GLU A 636 22.94 -44.26 -9.93
CA GLU A 636 21.92 -43.97 -8.92
C GLU A 636 22.40 -42.82 -8.02
N TYR A 637 21.66 -41.72 -8.08
CA TYR A 637 21.85 -40.56 -7.21
C TYR A 637 20.69 -40.52 -6.22
N GLU A 638 21.01 -40.47 -4.92
CA GLU A 638 20.01 -40.48 -3.84
C GLU A 638 19.26 -39.14 -3.73
N GLY A 639 19.86 -38.05 -4.26
CA GLY A 639 19.34 -36.69 -4.13
C GLY A 639 19.53 -36.14 -2.71
N ALA A 640 19.80 -34.85 -2.60
CA ALA A 640 20.29 -34.24 -1.38
C ALA A 640 19.24 -34.05 -0.27
N ALA A 641 17.97 -33.95 -0.65
CA ALA A 641 16.85 -33.75 0.26
C ALA A 641 15.55 -34.38 -0.30
N ARG A 642 15.57 -35.67 -0.64
CA ARG A 642 14.38 -36.38 -1.11
C ARG A 642 13.57 -36.93 0.07
N LEU A 643 12.32 -36.47 0.22
CA LEU A 643 11.33 -37.18 1.04
C LEU A 643 10.88 -38.43 0.30
N LYS A 644 10.49 -39.47 1.05
CA LYS A 644 9.77 -40.61 0.47
C LYS A 644 8.50 -40.07 -0.17
N VAL A 645 8.42 -40.16 -1.51
CA VAL A 645 7.21 -39.81 -2.25
C VAL A 645 6.09 -40.71 -1.74
N LYS A 646 5.06 -40.10 -1.14
CA LYS A 646 3.91 -40.83 -0.64
C LYS A 646 3.18 -41.44 -1.83
N THR A 647 2.77 -42.70 -1.73
CA THR A 647 1.94 -43.31 -2.77
C THR A 647 0.61 -42.58 -2.89
N VAL A 648 -0.09 -42.73 -4.01
CA VAL A 648 -1.44 -42.17 -4.18
C VAL A 648 -2.38 -42.65 -3.07
N GLU A 649 -2.22 -43.90 -2.60
CA GLU A 649 -2.96 -44.41 -1.45
C GLU A 649 -2.54 -43.75 -0.13
N GLU A 650 -1.24 -43.52 0.11
CA GLU A 650 -0.75 -42.82 1.30
C GLU A 650 -1.24 -41.35 1.34
N MET A 651 -1.29 -40.67 0.17
CA MET A 651 -1.84 -39.31 0.05
C MET A 651 -3.36 -39.25 0.24
N GLN A 652 -4.10 -40.27 -0.23
CA GLN A 652 -5.55 -40.38 -0.01
C GLN A 652 -5.89 -40.70 1.45
N GLN A 653 -5.14 -41.57 2.11
CA GLN A 653 -5.29 -41.84 3.55
C GLN A 653 -5.02 -40.60 4.39
N ASP A 654 -4.02 -39.78 4.02
CA ASP A 654 -3.75 -38.51 4.68
C ASP A 654 -4.84 -37.46 4.41
N ARG A 655 -5.47 -37.47 3.23
CA ARG A 655 -6.63 -36.62 2.92
C ARG A 655 -7.84 -37.00 3.77
N ASP A 656 -8.11 -38.29 3.95
CA ASP A 656 -9.17 -38.78 4.83
C ASP A 656 -8.86 -38.50 6.30
N ALA A 657 -7.59 -38.64 6.72
CA ALA A 657 -7.14 -38.29 8.06
C ALA A 657 -7.18 -36.78 8.32
N ALA A 658 -6.83 -35.95 7.33
CA ALA A 658 -6.92 -34.49 7.41
C ALA A 658 -8.38 -34.01 7.42
N ASN A 659 -9.26 -34.62 6.63
CA ASN A 659 -10.71 -34.36 6.67
C ASN A 659 -11.33 -34.82 7.99
N LYS A 660 -10.86 -35.94 8.55
CA LYS A 660 -11.29 -36.44 9.87
C LYS A 660 -10.79 -35.54 11.01
N ASN A 661 -9.54 -35.06 10.94
CA ASN A 661 -8.98 -34.12 11.90
C ASN A 661 -9.62 -32.73 11.80
N ALA A 662 -9.91 -32.23 10.59
CA ALA A 662 -10.69 -31.01 10.38
C ALA A 662 -12.12 -31.15 10.92
N GLY A 663 -12.76 -32.31 10.69
CA GLY A 663 -14.07 -32.64 11.24
C GLY A 663 -14.11 -32.88 12.76
N GLU A 664 -13.00 -33.28 13.39
CA GLU A 664 -12.86 -33.35 14.85
C GLU A 664 -12.51 -32.00 15.48
N SER A 665 -11.83 -31.11 14.73
CA SER A 665 -11.58 -29.72 15.12
C SER A 665 -12.90 -28.91 15.18
N ASP A 666 -13.85 -29.19 14.29
CA ASP A 666 -15.19 -28.59 14.31
C ASP A 666 -16.08 -29.08 15.46
N LYS A 667 -15.79 -30.24 16.06
CA LYS A 667 -16.49 -30.75 17.26
C LYS A 667 -15.93 -30.18 18.57
N GLY A 668 -14.87 -29.38 18.51
CA GLY A 668 -14.32 -28.67 19.66
C GLY A 668 -15.15 -27.47 20.13
N LYS A 669 -16.13 -27.01 19.33
CA LYS A 669 -16.98 -25.84 19.65
C LYS A 669 -18.17 -26.15 20.58
N ASP A 670 -18.40 -27.42 20.95
CA ASP A 670 -19.50 -27.84 21.86
C ASP A 670 -19.04 -28.20 23.29
N ARG A 671 -17.87 -27.75 23.73
CA ARG A 671 -17.40 -27.90 25.14
C ARG A 671 -17.14 -26.58 25.84
N GLU A 672 -18.14 -25.70 25.86
CA GLU A 672 -18.35 -24.79 26.98
C GLU A 672 -19.71 -25.08 27.61
N LYS A 673 -19.72 -25.97 28.61
CA LYS A 673 -20.71 -26.12 29.69
C LYS A 673 -20.46 -27.43 30.41
N VAL A 674 -19.45 -27.51 31.30
CA VAL A 674 -19.50 -28.27 32.56
C VAL A 674 -18.35 -27.79 33.45
N GLN A 675 -18.75 -27.12 34.54
CA GLN A 675 -18.11 -27.01 35.86
C GLN A 675 -16.87 -26.11 36.09
N GLN A 676 -17.21 -25.03 36.83
CA GLN A 676 -16.50 -24.28 37.88
C GLN A 676 -15.40 -23.31 37.49
#